data_AF-A0A524KCK3-F1
#
_entry.id   AF-A0A524KCK3-F1
#
_cell.length_a   1.000
_cell.length_b   1.000
_cell.length_c   1.000
_cell.angle_alpha   90.00
_cell.angle_beta   90.00
_cell.angle_gamma   90.00
#
_symmetry.space_group_name_H-M   'P 1'
#
loop_
_entity.id
_entity.type
_entity.pdbx_description
1 polymer ?
#
loop_
_entity_poly.entity_id
_entity_poly.type
_entity_poly.pdbx_seq_one_letter_code
_entity_poly.pdbx_strand_id
1 'polypeptide(L)'
;MSKSLGALGDLFPEKRIQCSVRGCGSLLRFPSAKSAPPAAAPDPRRPEGMCDACFEVFLTLAPRAIPCTTTGCSGTWAWGPLQQLEAKAQGNPQPPRQPCDACRNRRQQLADSQVPCRMRGCRNTFTWTAEDQWRDGAGNPPSRLCDACFDKLRSLNDRDVPCRIGGCTETWAWPRFHQLEQILAGKDPAAAPRRMCRACAERIREFQDTELPCKVKGCTHTWTLTAFAQLECLLTRGADDLLPPRMCPECFAFFSSAVDRQIPCRHRGCPQTWTYTRQMQLYDRVAGRKQPVGHLCQSCGVKIKATPDRQVPCSVSGCTHTWKYPAAEHVRDQCLGRNSPPSRRCAGCEEFLAKNVTQALTCARCGQEYPWSGYEQLLCRLGTFAAPTRCAACAEQELGLQRPAEPPIERHHHLVIRMPAGGRWNADAATASWPPHLTSDVLAAAAAADLRIVALGDDLTYSAESKDAAWPALLEKRLNEELQGKARAAVVNAGMPKTTSQHALVRLPRDVEPFAPHLILFSLAFGDSLLEGNDHDRSWRPLIAAEAAVQAMEQLCRRLQRCGARLLYWTPNPILPLDMAAHNPPEDKTAWADAQESYHSQMLAHALHVCATHHVPVLDLRSRFEVNGRKSARKWMADWYNHNAAGAQN
;
A
#
# COMPACT_ATOMS: atom_id res chain seq x y z
N MET A 1 85.30 5.24 -116.83
CA MET A 1 84.74 6.03 -117.95
C MET A 1 83.46 6.71 -117.48
N SER A 2 83.47 8.03 -117.50
CA SER A 2 82.41 8.95 -117.09
C SER A 2 81.16 8.85 -117.95
N LYS A 3 79.97 8.72 -117.34
CA LYS A 3 78.71 9.23 -117.88
C LYS A 3 77.85 9.84 -116.76
N SER A 4 77.82 11.17 -116.77
CA SER A 4 76.67 12.04 -116.50
C SER A 4 75.65 11.57 -115.46
N LEU A 5 75.68 12.24 -114.30
CA LEU A 5 74.55 12.35 -113.38
C LEU A 5 73.40 13.07 -114.11
N GLY A 6 72.39 12.30 -114.52
CA GLY A 6 71.08 12.81 -114.88
C GLY A 6 70.42 13.53 -113.70
N ALA A 7 69.63 14.55 -114.00
CA ALA A 7 69.07 15.50 -113.06
C ALA A 7 68.31 14.85 -111.89
N LEU A 8 68.51 15.41 -110.69
CA LEU A 8 67.85 15.07 -109.41
C LEU A 8 66.31 15.31 -109.38
N GLY A 9 65.65 15.40 -110.55
CA GLY A 9 64.24 15.75 -110.71
C GLY A 9 63.27 14.55 -110.71
N ASP A 10 63.75 13.32 -110.85
CA ASP A 10 62.91 12.13 -111.10
C ASP A 10 62.65 11.24 -109.85
N LEU A 11 62.92 11.73 -108.62
CA LEU A 11 62.88 10.91 -107.38
C LEU A 11 61.83 11.30 -106.32
N PHE A 12 60.86 12.17 -106.62
CA PHE A 12 59.77 12.47 -105.68
C PHE A 12 58.41 12.03 -106.23
N PRO A 13 57.81 10.92 -105.74
CA PRO A 13 56.43 10.60 -106.05
C PRO A 13 55.50 11.68 -105.46
N GLU A 14 54.52 12.13 -106.25
CA GLU A 14 53.46 13.06 -105.84
C GLU A 14 52.86 12.63 -104.48
N LYS A 15 53.15 13.35 -103.38
CA LYS A 15 52.49 13.09 -102.08
C LYS A 15 51.03 13.51 -102.17
N ARG A 16 50.13 12.53 -102.25
CA ARG A 16 48.67 12.71 -102.16
C ARG A 16 48.25 12.59 -100.70
N ILE A 17 47.67 13.64 -100.13
CA ILE A 17 47.17 13.65 -98.74
C ILE A 17 45.64 13.66 -98.79
N GLN A 18 45.00 12.80 -98.00
CA GLN A 18 43.54 12.77 -97.90
C GLN A 18 43.00 13.99 -97.15
N CYS A 19 41.85 14.49 -97.58
CA CYS A 19 41.18 15.62 -96.94
C CYS A 19 40.91 15.35 -95.44
N SER A 20 41.14 16.35 -94.60
CA SER A 20 40.94 16.28 -93.14
C SER A 20 39.47 16.20 -92.69
N VAL A 21 38.51 16.48 -93.59
CA VAL A 21 37.07 16.40 -93.30
C VAL A 21 36.63 14.94 -93.24
N ARG A 22 36.14 14.49 -92.08
CA ARG A 22 35.62 13.12 -91.91
C ARG A 22 34.44 12.84 -92.85
N GLY A 23 34.63 11.91 -93.78
CA GLY A 23 33.65 11.55 -94.82
C GLY A 23 34.01 12.04 -96.22
N CYS A 24 35.04 12.89 -96.37
CA CYS A 24 35.54 13.32 -97.67
C CYS A 24 36.60 12.35 -98.22
N GLY A 25 36.42 11.90 -99.46
CA GLY A 25 37.35 11.02 -100.17
C GLY A 25 38.38 11.75 -101.04
N SER A 26 38.37 13.08 -101.08
CA SER A 26 39.23 13.85 -101.99
C SER A 26 40.70 13.83 -101.57
N LEU A 27 41.59 13.70 -102.56
CA LEU A 27 43.05 13.71 -102.39
C LEU A 27 43.63 15.06 -102.84
N LEU A 28 44.32 15.73 -101.94
CA LEU A 28 45.04 16.99 -102.20
C LEU A 28 46.35 16.70 -102.95
N ARG A 29 46.61 17.49 -104.00
CA ARG A 29 47.86 17.46 -104.78
C ARG A 29 48.70 18.69 -104.44
N PHE A 30 49.93 18.49 -103.97
CA PHE A 30 50.89 19.58 -103.77
C PHE A 30 51.88 19.61 -104.95
N PRO A 31 51.98 20.71 -105.72
CA PRO A 31 52.98 20.83 -106.76
C PRO A 31 54.38 20.98 -106.15
N SER A 32 55.36 20.27 -106.71
CA SER A 32 56.78 20.39 -106.38
C SER A 32 57.30 21.80 -106.71
N ALA A 33 58.16 22.34 -105.83
CA ALA A 33 58.47 23.76 -105.64
C ALA A 33 59.18 24.54 -106.79
N LYS A 34 59.04 24.17 -108.07
CA LYS A 34 59.67 24.91 -109.19
C LYS A 34 58.76 25.30 -110.36
N SER A 35 57.45 25.16 -110.25
CA SER A 35 56.51 25.69 -111.25
C SER A 35 55.16 26.07 -110.64
N ALA A 36 55.13 27.14 -109.85
CA ALA A 36 53.89 27.76 -109.41
C ALA A 36 53.90 29.27 -109.75
N PRO A 37 52.87 29.81 -110.41
CA PRO A 37 52.61 31.25 -110.41
C PRO A 37 52.38 31.73 -108.95
N PRO A 38 52.48 33.03 -108.63
CA PRO A 38 52.34 33.52 -107.26
C PRO A 38 50.99 33.07 -106.69
N ALA A 39 51.02 32.05 -105.84
CA ALA A 39 49.84 31.57 -105.15
C ALA A 39 49.38 32.67 -104.21
N ALA A 40 48.09 33.02 -104.29
CA ALA A 40 47.44 33.90 -103.34
C ALA A 40 47.78 33.48 -101.91
N ALA A 41 48.05 34.47 -101.03
CA ALA A 41 48.33 34.21 -99.62
C ALA A 41 47.30 33.22 -99.05
N PRO A 42 47.72 32.20 -98.28
CA PRO A 42 46.80 31.22 -97.73
C PRO A 42 45.73 31.95 -96.92
N ASP A 43 44.45 31.75 -97.27
CA ASP A 43 43.35 32.36 -96.52
C ASP A 43 43.44 31.86 -95.07
N PRO A 44 43.65 32.74 -94.07
CA PRO A 44 43.78 32.33 -92.67
C PRO A 44 42.53 31.62 -92.14
N ARG A 45 41.41 31.64 -92.88
CA ARG A 45 40.17 30.95 -92.55
C ARG A 45 40.11 29.50 -93.04
N ARG A 46 41.11 29.01 -93.79
CA ARG A 46 41.16 27.62 -94.28
C ARG A 46 41.71 26.68 -93.20
N PRO A 47 40.92 25.71 -92.72
CA PRO A 47 41.44 24.67 -91.83
C PRO A 47 42.50 23.81 -92.55
N GLU A 48 43.55 23.43 -91.83
CA GLU A 48 44.66 22.64 -92.39
C GLU A 48 44.16 21.31 -92.98
N GLY A 49 44.68 20.95 -94.16
CA GLY A 49 44.37 19.68 -94.84
C GLY A 49 42.97 19.58 -95.48
N MET A 50 42.22 20.68 -95.60
CA MET A 50 40.92 20.71 -96.27
C MET A 50 41.06 20.84 -97.80
N CYS A 51 40.33 20.05 -98.59
CA CYS A 51 40.33 20.16 -100.05
C CYS A 51 39.55 21.37 -100.55
N ASP A 52 39.84 21.88 -101.75
CA ASP A 52 39.21 23.09 -102.27
C ASP A 52 37.68 22.95 -102.36
N ALA A 53 37.16 21.78 -102.75
CA ALA A 53 35.72 21.52 -102.78
C ALA A 53 35.07 21.54 -101.38
N CYS A 54 35.76 21.03 -100.36
CA CYS A 54 35.30 21.11 -98.98
C CYS A 54 35.41 22.54 -98.43
N PHE A 55 36.44 23.29 -98.84
CA PHE A 55 36.66 24.66 -98.41
C PHE A 55 35.64 25.63 -99.02
N GLU A 56 35.30 25.47 -100.30
CA GLU A 56 34.19 26.18 -100.95
C GLU A 56 32.88 25.99 -100.17
N VAL A 57 32.54 24.74 -99.82
CA VAL A 57 31.35 24.47 -99.02
C VAL A 57 31.49 25.03 -97.61
N PHE A 58 32.66 24.91 -96.96
CA PHE A 58 32.93 25.44 -95.63
C PHE A 58 32.67 26.96 -95.55
N LEU A 59 33.09 27.72 -96.57
CA LEU A 59 32.86 29.17 -96.64
C LEU A 59 31.37 29.55 -96.73
N THR A 60 30.52 28.65 -97.25
CA THR A 60 29.07 28.87 -97.30
C THR A 60 28.33 28.50 -96.02
N LEU A 61 28.99 27.82 -95.08
CA LEU A 61 28.37 27.32 -93.85
C LEU A 61 28.55 28.31 -92.70
N ALA A 62 27.42 28.81 -92.18
CA ALA A 62 27.39 29.59 -90.94
C ALA A 62 27.10 28.68 -89.73
N PRO A 63 27.62 28.99 -88.52
CA PRO A 63 27.24 28.29 -87.29
C PRO A 63 25.72 28.32 -87.10
N ARG A 64 25.13 27.15 -86.79
CA ARG A 64 23.68 27.05 -86.53
C ARG A 64 23.44 26.78 -85.05
N ALA A 65 22.54 27.53 -84.44
CA ALA A 65 22.08 27.27 -83.09
C ALA A 65 21.01 26.16 -83.11
N ILE A 66 21.30 25.01 -82.48
CA ILE A 66 20.40 23.85 -82.42
C ILE A 66 19.75 23.78 -81.03
N PRO A 67 18.43 23.57 -80.93
CA PRO A 67 17.76 23.46 -79.64
C PRO A 67 18.25 22.26 -78.83
N CYS A 68 18.36 22.47 -77.52
CA CYS A 68 18.69 21.42 -76.56
C CYS A 68 17.59 20.34 -76.55
N THR A 69 18.00 19.08 -76.42
CA THR A 69 17.06 17.94 -76.34
C THR A 69 16.45 17.73 -74.95
N THR A 70 16.96 18.42 -73.92
CA THR A 70 16.48 18.27 -72.54
C THR A 70 15.11 18.90 -72.38
N THR A 71 14.16 18.14 -71.84
CA THR A 71 12.80 18.62 -71.52
C THR A 71 12.85 19.85 -70.61
N GLY A 72 12.26 20.97 -71.07
CA GLY A 72 12.22 22.23 -70.32
C GLY A 72 13.46 23.13 -70.45
N CYS A 73 14.45 22.77 -71.29
CA CYS A 73 15.60 23.64 -71.58
C CYS A 73 15.38 24.44 -72.87
N SER A 74 15.42 25.77 -72.78
CA SER A 74 15.41 26.69 -73.93
C SER A 74 16.81 26.97 -74.51
N GLY A 75 17.84 26.34 -73.94
CA GLY A 75 19.22 26.51 -74.39
C GLY A 75 19.44 25.96 -75.80
N THR A 76 20.40 26.54 -76.50
CA THR A 76 20.88 26.04 -77.79
C THR A 76 22.35 25.68 -77.69
N TRP A 77 22.85 24.89 -78.63
CA TRP A 77 24.27 24.64 -78.80
C TRP A 77 24.69 24.95 -80.23
N ALA A 78 25.95 25.34 -80.39
CA ALA A 78 26.48 25.77 -81.69
C ALA A 78 26.92 24.55 -82.51
N TRP A 79 26.20 24.27 -83.59
CA TRP A 79 26.62 23.31 -84.59
C TRP A 79 27.56 24.02 -85.58
N GLY A 80 28.86 23.81 -85.40
CA GLY A 80 29.90 24.55 -86.12
C GLY A 80 29.95 24.22 -87.62
N PRO A 81 30.46 25.13 -88.47
CA PRO A 81 30.61 24.91 -89.91
C PRO A 81 31.38 23.63 -90.29
N LEU A 82 32.42 23.28 -89.51
CA LEU A 82 33.17 22.05 -89.73
C LEU A 82 32.33 20.79 -89.44
N GLN A 83 31.58 20.78 -88.33
CA GLN A 83 30.69 19.66 -87.98
C GLN A 83 29.53 19.52 -88.97
N GLN A 84 29.03 20.64 -89.51
CA GLN A 84 28.04 20.65 -90.59
C GLN A 84 28.60 20.04 -91.87
N LEU A 85 29.84 20.38 -92.22
CA LEU A 85 30.53 19.86 -93.38
C LEU A 85 30.81 18.35 -93.24
N GLU A 86 31.25 17.89 -92.08
CA GLU A 86 31.46 16.47 -91.78
C GLU A 86 30.15 15.68 -91.86
N ALA A 87 29.08 16.19 -91.26
CA ALA A 87 27.76 15.56 -91.31
C ALA A 87 27.22 15.47 -92.74
N LYS A 88 27.43 16.52 -93.55
CA LYS A 88 27.08 16.54 -94.98
C LYS A 88 27.94 15.54 -95.79
N ALA A 89 29.24 15.44 -95.51
CA ALA A 89 30.14 14.49 -96.16
C ALA A 89 29.81 13.03 -95.79
N GLN A 90 29.27 12.80 -94.59
CA GLN A 90 28.82 11.48 -94.11
C GLN A 90 27.39 11.11 -94.53
N GLY A 91 26.71 11.95 -95.33
CA GLY A 91 25.35 11.70 -95.82
C GLY A 91 24.23 11.97 -94.82
N ASN A 92 24.53 12.57 -93.65
CA ASN A 92 23.56 12.91 -92.60
C ASN A 92 23.53 14.43 -92.36
N PRO A 93 22.90 15.23 -93.24
CA PRO A 93 22.92 16.69 -93.15
C PRO A 93 22.06 17.27 -92.00
N GLN A 94 21.59 16.43 -91.08
CA GLN A 94 20.78 16.84 -89.93
C GLN A 94 21.64 16.97 -88.67
N PRO A 95 21.35 17.95 -87.80
CA PRO A 95 22.05 18.10 -86.54
C PRO A 95 21.75 16.92 -85.60
N PRO A 96 22.74 16.40 -84.84
CA PRO A 96 22.52 15.33 -83.87
C PRO A 96 21.63 15.78 -82.70
N ARG A 97 20.82 14.85 -82.17
CA ARG A 97 20.03 15.08 -80.95
C ARG A 97 20.93 15.02 -79.72
N GLN A 98 21.34 16.17 -79.21
CA GLN A 98 22.20 16.26 -78.02
C GLN A 98 21.78 17.40 -77.08
N PRO A 99 22.08 17.27 -75.77
CA PRO A 99 21.90 18.35 -74.82
C PRO A 99 22.91 19.47 -75.10
N CYS A 100 22.52 20.72 -74.81
CA CYS A 100 23.45 21.85 -74.84
C CYS A 100 24.56 21.70 -73.81
N ASP A 101 25.64 22.46 -73.95
CA ASP A 101 26.83 22.34 -73.09
C ASP A 101 26.51 22.57 -71.61
N ALA A 102 25.61 23.52 -71.32
CA ALA A 102 25.12 23.75 -69.96
C ALA A 102 24.41 22.51 -69.37
N CYS A 103 23.58 21.82 -70.17
CA CYS A 103 22.91 20.60 -69.75
C CYS A 103 23.88 19.42 -69.62
N ARG A 104 24.87 19.32 -70.52
CA ARG A 104 25.89 18.27 -70.48
C ARG A 104 26.77 18.39 -69.25
N ASN A 105 27.23 19.61 -68.94
CA ASN A 105 28.01 19.90 -67.74
C ASN A 105 27.19 19.63 -66.48
N ARG A 106 25.91 20.03 -66.46
CA ARG A 106 25.00 19.74 -65.34
C ARG A 106 24.84 18.23 -65.12
N ARG A 107 24.69 17.43 -66.18
CA ARG A 107 24.61 15.96 -66.08
C ARG A 107 25.90 15.34 -65.54
N GLN A 108 27.07 15.83 -65.96
CA GLN A 108 28.38 15.37 -65.46
C GLN A 108 28.62 15.72 -63.99
N GLN A 109 27.96 16.77 -63.49
CA GLN A 109 28.04 17.20 -62.09
C GLN A 109 27.08 16.43 -61.15
N LEU A 110 26.13 15.66 -61.69
CA LEU A 110 25.24 14.83 -60.86
C LEU A 110 25.98 13.57 -60.42
N ALA A 111 26.10 13.38 -59.10
CA ALA A 111 26.58 12.15 -58.50
C ALA A 111 25.40 11.35 -57.93
N ASP A 112 25.58 10.04 -57.80
CA ASP A 112 24.60 9.18 -57.15
C ASP A 112 24.36 9.64 -55.71
N SER A 113 23.08 9.71 -55.31
CA SER A 113 22.68 10.20 -54.00
C SER A 113 21.98 9.09 -53.22
N GLN A 114 22.26 9.01 -51.91
CA GLN A 114 21.60 8.07 -51.01
C GLN A 114 20.36 8.73 -50.41
N VAL A 115 19.18 8.20 -50.75
CA VAL A 115 17.89 8.74 -50.32
C VAL A 115 17.27 7.82 -49.25
N PRO A 116 16.74 8.36 -48.15
CA PRO A 116 16.13 7.55 -47.10
C PRO A 116 14.87 6.81 -47.58
N CYS A 117 14.67 5.59 -47.07
CA CYS A 117 13.48 4.80 -47.33
C CYS A 117 12.21 5.50 -46.79
N ARG A 118 11.11 5.41 -47.55
CA ARG A 118 9.78 5.92 -47.15
C ARG A 118 9.19 5.24 -45.92
N MET A 119 9.59 3.99 -45.60
CA MET A 119 9.01 3.25 -44.48
C MET A 119 9.36 3.89 -43.14
N ARG A 120 8.34 4.16 -42.33
CA ARG A 120 8.53 4.60 -40.94
C ARG A 120 9.29 3.53 -40.15
N GLY A 121 10.40 3.93 -39.54
CA GLY A 121 11.26 3.03 -38.76
C GLY A 121 12.35 2.31 -39.55
N CYS A 122 12.39 2.43 -40.89
CA CYS A 122 13.51 1.92 -41.68
C CYS A 122 14.68 2.93 -41.68
N ARG A 123 15.90 2.44 -41.46
CA ARG A 123 17.14 3.25 -41.52
C ARG A 123 17.89 3.10 -42.84
N ASN A 124 17.40 2.25 -43.75
CA ASN A 124 18.06 1.97 -45.00
C ASN A 124 17.81 3.10 -46.02
N THR A 125 18.76 3.28 -46.92
CA THR A 125 18.67 4.17 -48.06
C THR A 125 18.50 3.37 -49.35
N PHE A 126 18.13 4.06 -50.44
CA PHE A 126 18.24 3.55 -51.79
C PHE A 126 19.07 4.51 -52.64
N THR A 127 19.70 3.98 -53.69
CA THR A 127 20.52 4.78 -54.59
C THR A 127 19.65 5.49 -55.61
N TRP A 128 19.63 6.81 -55.56
CA TRP A 128 19.03 7.65 -56.59
C TRP A 128 20.12 8.00 -57.60
N THR A 129 20.13 7.28 -58.73
CA THR A 129 21.20 7.40 -59.73
C THR A 129 21.24 8.78 -60.38
N ALA A 130 22.40 9.21 -60.84
CA ALA A 130 22.54 10.47 -61.58
C ALA A 130 21.64 10.55 -62.82
N GLU A 131 21.35 9.39 -63.46
CA GLU A 131 20.42 9.30 -64.58
C GLU A 131 18.96 9.50 -64.17
N ASP A 132 18.53 8.90 -63.06
CA ASP A 132 17.18 9.11 -62.51
C ASP A 132 16.99 10.54 -61.99
N GLN A 133 18.03 11.12 -61.38
CA GLN A 133 18.05 12.53 -60.96
C GLN A 133 17.87 13.49 -62.14
N TRP A 134 18.52 13.18 -63.26
CA TRP A 134 18.40 13.95 -64.48
C TRP A 134 16.98 13.87 -65.08
N ARG A 135 16.38 12.67 -65.06
CA ARG A 135 15.03 12.43 -65.60
C ARG A 135 13.93 13.02 -64.73
N ASP A 136 14.02 12.88 -63.41
CA ASP A 136 12.98 13.29 -62.45
C ASP A 136 13.03 14.81 -62.18
N GLY A 137 14.06 15.51 -62.69
CA GLY A 137 14.32 16.93 -62.43
C GLY A 137 14.98 17.12 -61.07
N ALA A 138 16.01 17.95 -60.99
CA ALA A 138 16.89 18.09 -59.81
C ALA A 138 16.23 18.72 -58.56
N GLY A 139 14.90 18.67 -58.44
CA GLY A 139 14.13 19.42 -57.44
C GLY A 139 13.86 18.66 -56.15
N ASN A 140 13.62 17.34 -56.17
CA ASN A 140 13.38 16.54 -54.95
C ASN A 140 13.58 15.04 -55.20
N PRO A 141 14.20 14.30 -54.26
CA PRO A 141 14.29 12.85 -54.37
C PRO A 141 12.90 12.19 -54.25
N PRO A 142 12.63 11.10 -54.98
CA PRO A 142 11.34 10.43 -54.94
C PRO A 142 11.12 9.69 -53.62
N SER A 143 9.88 9.67 -53.11
CA SER A 143 9.53 8.92 -51.90
C SER A 143 9.29 7.43 -52.22
N ARG A 144 10.36 6.62 -52.21
CA ARG A 144 10.34 5.18 -52.55
C ARG A 144 10.79 4.31 -51.37
N LEU A 145 10.49 3.01 -51.46
CA LEU A 145 10.99 1.99 -50.54
C LEU A 145 12.42 1.62 -50.92
N CYS A 146 13.28 1.30 -49.95
CA CYS A 146 14.56 0.65 -50.25
C CYS A 146 14.33 -0.80 -50.72
N ASP A 147 15.32 -1.38 -51.41
CA ASP A 147 15.22 -2.72 -51.99
C ASP A 147 14.82 -3.78 -50.95
N ALA A 148 15.45 -3.75 -49.77
CA ALA A 148 15.12 -4.65 -48.67
C ALA A 148 13.66 -4.53 -48.20
N CYS A 149 13.13 -3.30 -48.10
CA CYS A 149 11.72 -3.09 -47.73
C CYS A 149 10.77 -3.50 -48.85
N PHE A 150 11.13 -3.25 -50.10
CA PHE A 150 10.34 -3.60 -51.27
C PHE A 150 10.23 -5.11 -51.45
N ASP A 151 11.35 -5.83 -51.33
CA ASP A 151 11.39 -7.29 -51.38
C ASP A 151 10.61 -7.91 -50.22
N LYS A 152 10.76 -7.35 -49.00
CA LYS A 152 9.98 -7.80 -47.85
C LYS A 152 8.48 -7.55 -48.04
N LEU A 153 8.08 -6.39 -48.55
CA LEU A 153 6.67 -6.09 -48.85
C LEU A 153 6.09 -7.05 -49.89
N ARG A 154 6.88 -7.44 -50.90
CA ARG A 154 6.47 -8.42 -51.92
C ARG A 154 6.26 -9.82 -51.33
N SER A 155 7.03 -10.18 -50.31
CA SER A 155 6.88 -11.46 -49.59
C SER A 155 5.67 -11.53 -48.65
N LEU A 156 5.03 -10.39 -48.34
CA LEU A 156 3.90 -10.30 -47.42
C LEU A 156 2.57 -10.27 -48.19
N ASN A 157 1.58 -11.00 -47.67
CA ASN A 157 0.20 -10.99 -48.14
C ASN A 157 -0.70 -10.30 -47.11
N ASP A 158 -1.81 -9.73 -47.58
CA ASP A 158 -2.84 -9.21 -46.69
C ASP A 158 -3.44 -10.37 -45.89
N ARG A 159 -3.65 -10.16 -44.59
CA ARG A 159 -4.12 -11.19 -43.65
C ARG A 159 -5.44 -10.77 -43.04
N ASP A 160 -6.42 -11.65 -43.04
CA ASP A 160 -7.65 -11.42 -42.29
C ASP A 160 -7.46 -11.82 -40.83
N VAL A 161 -7.69 -10.85 -39.94
CA VAL A 161 -7.50 -11.00 -38.50
C VAL A 161 -8.86 -10.91 -37.81
N PRO A 162 -9.15 -11.77 -36.82
CA PRO A 162 -10.39 -11.69 -36.07
C PRO A 162 -10.61 -10.31 -35.42
N CYS A 163 -11.87 -9.87 -35.40
CA CYS A 163 -12.26 -8.67 -34.68
C CYS A 163 -11.92 -8.79 -33.18
N ARG A 164 -11.52 -7.67 -32.57
CA ARG A 164 -11.23 -7.59 -31.13
C ARG A 164 -12.47 -7.80 -30.23
N ILE A 165 -13.67 -7.51 -30.71
CA ILE A 165 -14.90 -7.56 -29.91
C ILE A 165 -15.29 -9.02 -29.66
N GLY A 166 -15.45 -9.42 -28.39
CA GLY A 166 -15.98 -10.73 -28.05
C GLY A 166 -17.37 -10.94 -28.65
N GLY A 167 -17.60 -12.09 -29.30
CA GLY A 167 -18.87 -12.41 -29.96
C GLY A 167 -18.98 -11.94 -31.41
N CYS A 168 -18.04 -11.15 -31.93
CA CYS A 168 -17.99 -10.84 -33.36
C CYS A 168 -17.24 -11.93 -34.14
N THR A 169 -17.87 -12.47 -35.20
CA THR A 169 -17.26 -13.47 -36.09
C THR A 169 -16.57 -12.85 -37.31
N GLU A 170 -16.68 -11.54 -37.49
CA GLU A 170 -16.07 -10.85 -38.63
C GLU A 170 -14.56 -10.65 -38.45
N THR A 171 -13.88 -10.51 -39.57
CA THR A 171 -12.45 -10.21 -39.64
C THR A 171 -12.21 -8.80 -40.15
N TRP A 172 -10.98 -8.32 -39.99
CA TRP A 172 -10.50 -7.10 -40.63
C TRP A 172 -9.22 -7.40 -41.40
N ALA A 173 -9.08 -6.77 -42.56
CA ALA A 173 -7.91 -6.92 -43.40
C ALA A 173 -6.72 -6.19 -42.77
N TRP A 174 -5.66 -6.91 -42.44
CA TRP A 174 -4.37 -6.40 -42.01
C TRP A 174 -3.45 -6.26 -43.22
N PRO A 175 -3.28 -5.05 -43.79
CA PRO A 175 -2.55 -4.88 -45.03
C PRO A 175 -1.06 -5.14 -44.85
N ARG A 176 -0.43 -5.74 -45.86
CA ARG A 176 1.01 -6.06 -45.88
C ARG A 176 1.92 -4.87 -45.59
N PHE A 177 1.49 -3.65 -45.90
CA PHE A 177 2.25 -2.43 -45.60
C PHE A 177 2.36 -2.17 -44.09
N HIS A 178 1.26 -2.32 -43.35
CA HIS A 178 1.26 -2.18 -41.89
C HIS A 178 1.95 -3.35 -41.19
N GLN A 179 1.92 -4.55 -41.80
CA GLN A 179 2.72 -5.69 -41.34
C GLN A 179 4.22 -5.35 -41.41
N LEU A 180 4.67 -4.74 -42.51
CA LEU A 180 6.07 -4.32 -42.66
C LEU A 180 6.47 -3.24 -41.64
N GLU A 181 5.61 -2.25 -41.38
CA GLU A 181 5.86 -1.26 -40.31
C GLU A 181 6.05 -1.92 -38.94
N GLN A 182 5.23 -2.94 -38.63
CA GLN A 182 5.32 -3.67 -37.37
C GLN A 182 6.62 -4.48 -37.25
N ILE A 183 7.06 -5.12 -38.35
CA ILE A 183 8.34 -5.84 -38.42
C ILE A 183 9.51 -4.88 -38.21
N LEU A 184 9.50 -3.73 -38.88
CA LEU A 184 10.54 -2.71 -38.75
C LEU A 184 10.58 -2.09 -37.35
N ALA A 185 9.43 -2.03 -36.66
CA ALA A 185 9.34 -1.62 -35.26
C ALA A 185 9.81 -2.70 -34.26
N GLY A 186 10.31 -3.85 -34.73
CA GLY A 186 10.83 -4.94 -33.89
C GLY A 186 9.74 -5.73 -33.14
N LYS A 187 8.48 -5.63 -33.57
CA LYS A 187 7.37 -6.38 -32.99
C LYS A 187 7.17 -7.70 -33.74
N ASP A 188 6.62 -8.69 -33.04
CA ASP A 188 6.38 -10.02 -33.61
C ASP A 188 5.48 -9.94 -34.86
N PRO A 189 5.93 -10.48 -36.02
CA PRO A 189 5.14 -10.53 -37.26
C PRO A 189 3.92 -11.46 -37.17
N ALA A 190 3.91 -12.43 -36.26
CA ALA A 190 2.77 -13.33 -36.08
C ALA A 190 1.63 -12.67 -35.28
N ALA A 191 1.99 -11.79 -34.33
CA ALA A 191 1.06 -11.14 -33.42
C ALA A 191 0.37 -9.93 -34.06
N ALA A 192 -0.74 -10.17 -34.76
CA ALA A 192 -1.57 -9.09 -35.30
C ALA A 192 -2.12 -8.15 -34.20
N PRO A 193 -2.26 -6.84 -34.47
CA PRO A 193 -2.80 -5.91 -33.50
C PRO A 193 -4.29 -6.19 -33.25
N ARG A 194 -4.75 -6.04 -32.00
CA ARG A 194 -6.17 -6.18 -31.67
C ARG A 194 -6.96 -4.95 -32.13
N ARG A 195 -7.57 -5.02 -33.31
CA ARG A 195 -8.44 -3.97 -33.89
C ARG A 195 -9.87 -4.47 -34.12
N MET A 196 -10.79 -3.53 -34.28
CA MET A 196 -12.20 -3.82 -34.59
C MET A 196 -12.38 -3.97 -36.10
N CYS A 197 -13.29 -4.85 -36.53
CA CYS A 197 -13.74 -4.87 -37.93
C CYS A 197 -14.52 -3.60 -38.27
N ARG A 198 -14.70 -3.36 -39.58
CA ARG A 198 -15.39 -2.17 -40.08
C ARG A 198 -16.81 -2.05 -39.53
N ALA A 199 -17.58 -3.14 -39.54
CA ALA A 199 -18.95 -3.11 -39.04
C ALA A 199 -19.03 -2.79 -37.54
N CYS A 200 -18.13 -3.37 -36.73
CA CYS A 200 -18.06 -3.05 -35.30
C CYS A 200 -17.61 -1.60 -35.06
N ALA A 201 -16.69 -1.08 -35.87
CA ALA A 201 -16.21 0.31 -35.76
C ALA A 201 -17.26 1.34 -36.17
N GLU A 202 -18.19 0.97 -37.05
CA GLU A 202 -19.36 1.79 -37.40
C GLU A 202 -20.41 1.71 -36.28
N ARG A 203 -20.78 0.49 -35.84
CA ARG A 203 -21.77 0.27 -34.77
C ARG A 203 -21.39 0.89 -33.43
N ILE A 204 -20.12 0.87 -33.03
CA ILE A 204 -19.70 1.46 -31.73
C ILE A 204 -19.98 2.97 -31.66
N ARG A 205 -20.09 3.66 -32.80
CA ARG A 205 -20.42 5.10 -32.85
C ARG A 205 -21.87 5.39 -32.48
N GLU A 206 -22.74 4.39 -32.53
CA GLU A 206 -24.15 4.50 -32.15
C GLU A 206 -24.34 4.41 -30.63
N PHE A 207 -23.33 3.92 -29.91
CA PHE A 207 -23.36 3.78 -28.46
C PHE A 207 -22.64 4.93 -27.77
N GLN A 208 -23.17 5.34 -26.62
CA GLN A 208 -22.56 6.32 -25.73
C GLN A 208 -22.42 5.72 -24.35
N ASP A 209 -21.37 6.12 -23.63
CA ASP A 209 -21.12 5.64 -22.27
C ASP A 209 -22.32 5.95 -21.36
N THR A 210 -22.83 4.92 -20.68
CA THR A 210 -24.03 5.01 -19.86
C THR A 210 -23.69 4.73 -18.40
N GLU A 211 -24.16 5.58 -17.49
CA GLU A 211 -24.00 5.39 -16.05
C GLU A 211 -25.12 4.51 -15.50
N LEU A 212 -24.75 3.42 -14.81
CA LEU A 212 -25.67 2.43 -14.28
C LEU A 212 -25.49 2.25 -12.76
N PRO A 213 -26.56 1.92 -12.02
CA PRO A 213 -26.46 1.72 -10.59
C PRO A 213 -25.59 0.51 -10.24
N CYS A 214 -24.88 0.60 -9.12
CA CYS A 214 -24.14 -0.51 -8.54
C CYS A 214 -25.09 -1.66 -8.14
N LYS A 215 -24.68 -2.91 -8.43
CA LYS A 215 -25.41 -4.13 -8.01
C LYS A 215 -25.57 -4.26 -6.49
N VAL A 216 -24.69 -3.64 -5.71
CA VAL A 216 -24.64 -3.81 -4.26
C VAL A 216 -25.82 -3.07 -3.62
N LYS A 217 -26.72 -3.81 -2.95
CA LYS A 217 -27.88 -3.24 -2.25
C LYS A 217 -27.43 -2.17 -1.24
N GLY A 218 -27.99 -0.97 -1.34
CA GLY A 218 -27.67 0.17 -0.47
C GLY A 218 -26.51 1.05 -0.96
N CYS A 219 -25.81 0.68 -2.04
CA CYS A 219 -24.79 1.52 -2.65
C CYS A 219 -25.45 2.55 -3.57
N THR A 220 -25.09 3.83 -3.42
CA THR A 220 -25.61 4.94 -4.24
C THR A 220 -24.72 5.28 -5.44
N HIS A 221 -23.54 4.65 -5.54
CA HIS A 221 -22.60 4.91 -6.63
C HIS A 221 -23.01 4.22 -7.94
N THR A 222 -22.54 4.78 -9.04
CA THR A 222 -22.73 4.25 -10.39
C THR A 222 -21.47 3.61 -10.94
N TRP A 223 -21.61 2.91 -12.06
CA TRP A 223 -20.51 2.45 -12.90
C TRP A 223 -20.81 2.75 -14.35
N THR A 224 -19.75 3.04 -15.09
CA THR A 224 -19.83 3.36 -16.51
C THR A 224 -19.84 2.08 -17.34
N LEU A 225 -20.93 1.86 -18.07
CA LEU A 225 -20.98 0.88 -19.14
C LEU A 225 -20.51 1.55 -20.44
N THR A 226 -19.28 1.24 -20.85
CA THR A 226 -18.67 1.87 -22.03
C THR A 226 -19.32 1.41 -23.33
N ALA A 227 -19.32 2.27 -24.35
CA ALA A 227 -19.83 1.94 -25.69
C ALA A 227 -19.26 0.62 -26.26
N PHE A 228 -17.98 0.34 -25.98
CA PHE A 228 -17.33 -0.92 -26.33
C PHE A 228 -17.99 -2.13 -25.63
N ALA A 229 -18.22 -2.04 -24.33
CA ALA A 229 -18.84 -3.10 -23.54
C ALA A 229 -20.32 -3.31 -23.89
N GLN A 230 -21.02 -2.25 -24.30
CA GLN A 230 -22.40 -2.34 -24.82
C GLN A 230 -22.45 -3.16 -26.10
N LEU A 231 -21.58 -2.85 -27.06
CA LEU A 231 -21.48 -3.60 -28.31
C LEU A 231 -21.10 -5.07 -28.06
N GLU A 232 -20.17 -5.32 -27.15
CA GLU A 232 -19.80 -6.70 -26.77
C GLU A 232 -20.97 -7.46 -26.11
N CYS A 233 -21.73 -6.82 -25.21
CA CYS A 233 -22.93 -7.44 -24.62
C CYS A 233 -23.98 -7.74 -25.68
N LEU A 234 -24.23 -6.81 -26.62
CA LEU A 234 -25.17 -6.99 -27.72
C LEU A 234 -24.82 -8.20 -28.58
N LEU A 235 -23.54 -8.34 -28.97
CA LEU A 235 -23.09 -9.43 -29.84
C LEU A 235 -23.00 -10.78 -29.11
N THR A 236 -22.76 -10.79 -27.80
CA THR A 236 -22.62 -12.04 -27.03
C THR A 236 -23.93 -12.55 -26.42
N ARG A 237 -24.85 -11.66 -26.05
CA ARG A 237 -26.07 -12.01 -25.27
C ARG A 237 -27.38 -11.65 -25.97
N GLY A 238 -27.33 -10.94 -27.10
CA GLY A 238 -28.53 -10.43 -27.78
C GLY A 238 -29.11 -9.17 -27.11
N ALA A 239 -30.15 -8.60 -27.74
CA ALA A 239 -30.71 -7.30 -27.34
C ALA A 239 -31.58 -7.34 -26.05
N ASP A 240 -32.03 -8.52 -25.61
CA ASP A 240 -33.03 -8.64 -24.54
C ASP A 240 -32.45 -8.71 -23.12
N ASP A 241 -31.16 -9.01 -22.95
CA ASP A 241 -30.52 -9.12 -21.62
C ASP A 241 -29.67 -7.88 -21.32
N LEU A 242 -30.38 -6.76 -21.26
CA LEU A 242 -29.81 -5.44 -21.05
C LEU A 242 -29.20 -5.35 -19.65
N LEU A 243 -27.87 -5.22 -19.63
CA LEU A 243 -27.04 -4.71 -18.53
C LEU A 243 -26.59 -5.78 -17.52
N PRO A 244 -25.34 -6.29 -17.64
CA PRO A 244 -24.82 -7.21 -16.64
C PRO A 244 -24.75 -6.51 -15.27
N PRO A 245 -25.23 -7.14 -14.18
CA PRO A 245 -25.20 -6.52 -12.87
C PRO A 245 -23.74 -6.48 -12.38
N ARG A 246 -23.14 -5.28 -12.37
CA ARG A 246 -21.75 -5.04 -11.95
C ARG A 246 -21.66 -4.17 -10.70
N MET A 247 -20.54 -4.27 -10.01
CA MET A 247 -20.19 -3.41 -8.88
C MET A 247 -19.59 -2.10 -9.39
N CYS A 248 -19.80 -1.00 -8.66
CA CYS A 248 -19.07 0.24 -8.92
C CYS A 248 -17.56 0.09 -8.68
N PRO A 249 -16.73 0.97 -9.24
CA PRO A 249 -15.27 0.91 -9.09
C PRO A 249 -14.83 0.81 -7.63
N GLU A 250 -15.47 1.56 -6.74
CA GLU A 250 -15.18 1.54 -5.30
C GLU A 250 -15.54 0.21 -4.64
N CYS A 251 -16.74 -0.31 -4.90
CA CYS A 251 -17.18 -1.60 -4.36
C CYS A 251 -16.31 -2.74 -4.90
N PHE A 252 -15.92 -2.69 -6.17
CA PHE A 252 -15.06 -3.69 -6.78
C PHE A 252 -13.63 -3.63 -6.22
N ALA A 253 -13.07 -2.43 -6.05
CA ALA A 253 -11.74 -2.25 -5.45
C ALA A 253 -11.72 -2.77 -4.00
N PHE A 254 -12.76 -2.48 -3.22
CA PHE A 254 -12.89 -3.04 -1.88
C PHE A 254 -13.02 -4.57 -1.91
N PHE A 255 -13.93 -5.11 -2.73
CA PHE A 255 -14.17 -6.56 -2.79
C PHE A 255 -12.93 -7.35 -3.26
N SER A 256 -12.11 -6.75 -4.12
CA SER A 256 -10.88 -7.36 -4.64
C SER A 256 -9.72 -7.32 -3.64
N SER A 257 -9.69 -6.30 -2.77
CA SER A 257 -8.67 -6.15 -1.71
C SER A 257 -9.06 -6.78 -0.38
N ALA A 258 -10.36 -6.93 -0.12
CA ALA A 258 -10.87 -7.52 1.10
C ALA A 258 -10.61 -9.03 1.15
N VAL A 259 -10.12 -9.50 2.30
CA VAL A 259 -9.84 -10.91 2.59
C VAL A 259 -10.84 -11.40 3.62
N ASP A 260 -11.24 -12.66 3.52
CA ASP A 260 -12.10 -13.29 4.52
C ASP A 260 -11.42 -13.32 5.89
N ARG A 261 -12.14 -12.95 6.94
CA ARG A 261 -11.60 -12.84 8.31
C ARG A 261 -12.26 -13.85 9.22
N GLN A 262 -11.50 -14.38 10.18
CA GLN A 262 -12.04 -15.21 11.25
C GLN A 262 -12.37 -14.32 12.45
N ILE A 263 -13.63 -14.32 12.87
CA ILE A 263 -14.14 -13.45 13.95
C ILE A 263 -14.64 -14.31 15.11
N PRO A 264 -14.42 -13.92 16.37
CA PRO A 264 -14.95 -14.65 17.51
C PRO A 264 -16.47 -14.86 17.43
N CYS A 265 -16.92 -16.03 17.88
CA CYS A 265 -18.34 -16.34 18.02
C CYS A 265 -19.05 -15.31 18.93
N ARG A 266 -20.31 -15.01 18.63
CA ARG A 266 -21.18 -14.15 19.45
C ARG A 266 -21.32 -14.64 20.90
N HIS A 267 -21.26 -15.95 21.15
CA HIS A 267 -21.30 -16.48 22.50
C HIS A 267 -19.95 -16.25 23.21
N ARG A 268 -19.95 -15.40 24.22
CA ARG A 268 -18.80 -15.17 25.10
C ARG A 268 -18.39 -16.50 25.75
N GLY A 269 -17.10 -16.83 25.74
CA GLY A 269 -16.57 -18.10 26.22
C GLY A 269 -16.47 -19.21 25.17
N CYS A 270 -17.07 -19.04 23.99
CA CYS A 270 -16.83 -19.97 22.88
C CYS A 270 -15.46 -19.68 22.24
N PRO A 271 -14.53 -20.66 22.17
CA PRO A 271 -13.20 -20.45 21.57
C PRO A 271 -13.24 -20.45 20.03
N GLN A 272 -14.39 -20.76 19.44
CA GLN A 272 -14.52 -20.94 18.00
C GLN A 272 -14.83 -19.61 17.30
N THR A 273 -14.42 -19.53 16.04
CA THR A 273 -14.65 -18.37 15.17
C THR A 273 -15.70 -18.66 14.10
N TRP A 274 -16.16 -17.61 13.44
CA TRP A 274 -16.96 -17.69 12.22
C TRP A 274 -16.31 -16.86 11.12
N THR A 275 -16.58 -17.22 9.87
CA THR A 275 -15.96 -16.59 8.71
C THR A 275 -16.76 -15.36 8.27
N TYR A 276 -16.16 -14.19 8.46
CA TYR A 276 -16.65 -12.91 7.98
C TYR A 276 -16.20 -12.69 6.54
N THR A 277 -17.05 -13.12 5.62
CA THR A 277 -16.75 -13.10 4.18
C THR A 277 -16.58 -11.67 3.65
N ARG A 278 -15.75 -11.50 2.62
CA ARG A 278 -15.59 -10.23 1.91
C ARG A 278 -16.91 -9.62 1.40
N GLN A 279 -17.91 -10.45 1.10
CA GLN A 279 -19.24 -9.98 0.71
C GLN A 279 -20.00 -9.36 1.88
N MET A 280 -19.96 -9.99 3.06
CA MET A 280 -20.55 -9.42 4.28
C MET A 280 -19.84 -8.13 4.69
N GLN A 281 -18.51 -8.10 4.56
CA GLN A 281 -17.70 -6.89 4.78
C GLN A 281 -18.14 -5.73 3.89
N LEU A 282 -18.40 -6.00 2.61
CA LEU A 282 -18.85 -4.99 1.67
C LEU A 282 -20.25 -4.46 2.04
N TYR A 283 -21.18 -5.33 2.43
CA TYR A 283 -22.50 -4.91 2.88
C TYR A 283 -22.46 -4.08 4.16
N ASP A 284 -21.67 -4.47 5.15
CA ASP A 284 -21.53 -3.72 6.40
C ASP A 284 -20.86 -2.35 6.13
N ARG A 285 -19.87 -2.28 5.23
CA ARG A 285 -19.26 -1.00 4.81
C ARG A 285 -20.28 -0.06 4.16
N VAL A 286 -21.05 -0.57 3.21
CA VAL A 286 -22.10 0.21 2.51
C VAL A 286 -23.18 0.67 3.49
N ALA A 287 -23.50 -0.16 4.48
CA ALA A 287 -24.42 0.19 5.57
C ALA A 287 -23.81 1.11 6.65
N GLY A 288 -22.56 1.56 6.49
CA GLY A 288 -21.88 2.46 7.44
C GLY A 288 -21.44 1.81 8.75
N ARG A 289 -21.44 0.47 8.83
CA ARG A 289 -21.06 -0.27 10.04
C ARG A 289 -19.55 -0.47 10.09
N LYS A 290 -18.93 -0.03 11.18
CA LYS A 290 -17.49 -0.19 11.42
C LYS A 290 -17.14 -1.54 12.04
N GLN A 291 -18.12 -2.24 12.61
CA GLN A 291 -17.92 -3.52 13.27
C GLN A 291 -18.90 -4.58 12.72
N PRO A 292 -18.45 -5.84 12.60
CA PRO A 292 -19.30 -6.93 12.16
C PRO A 292 -20.39 -7.21 13.19
N VAL A 293 -21.59 -7.51 12.70
CA VAL A 293 -22.67 -8.00 13.56
C VAL A 293 -22.25 -9.33 14.18
N GLY A 294 -22.51 -9.54 15.47
CA GLY A 294 -22.17 -10.80 16.13
C GLY A 294 -22.92 -11.98 15.51
N HIS A 295 -22.20 -12.90 14.86
CA HIS A 295 -22.73 -14.18 14.38
C HIS A 295 -22.28 -15.35 15.24
N LEU A 296 -23.05 -16.43 15.20
CA LEU A 296 -22.69 -17.70 15.84
C LEU A 296 -21.72 -18.45 14.94
N CYS A 297 -20.72 -19.10 15.54
CA CYS A 297 -19.92 -20.10 14.83
C CYS A 297 -20.79 -21.29 14.43
N GLN A 298 -20.32 -22.04 13.43
CA GLN A 298 -21.05 -23.20 12.90
C GLN A 298 -21.37 -24.22 13.98
N SER A 299 -20.44 -24.49 14.90
CA SER A 299 -20.63 -25.46 15.99
C SER A 299 -21.69 -25.01 16.99
N CYS A 300 -21.71 -23.73 17.40
CA CYS A 300 -22.78 -23.20 18.25
C CYS A 300 -24.14 -23.23 17.53
N GLY A 301 -24.20 -22.91 16.25
CA GLY A 301 -25.43 -22.99 15.46
C GLY A 301 -26.02 -24.40 15.42
N VAL A 302 -25.17 -25.41 15.24
CA VAL A 302 -25.58 -26.83 15.29
C VAL A 302 -26.02 -27.23 16.70
N LYS A 303 -25.27 -26.85 17.74
CA LYS A 303 -25.61 -27.15 19.14
C LYS A 303 -26.97 -26.58 19.54
N ILE A 304 -27.30 -25.36 19.13
CA ILE A 304 -28.61 -24.74 19.43
C ILE A 304 -29.74 -25.53 18.78
N LYS A 305 -29.59 -25.97 17.53
CA LYS A 305 -30.60 -26.81 16.86
C LYS A 305 -30.76 -28.19 17.51
N ALA A 306 -29.68 -28.74 18.05
CA ALA A 306 -29.67 -30.04 18.72
C ALA A 306 -30.15 -29.98 20.19
N THR A 307 -30.17 -28.80 20.79
CA THR A 307 -30.54 -28.61 22.20
C THR A 307 -32.03 -28.28 22.30
N PRO A 308 -32.84 -29.05 23.03
CA PRO A 308 -34.22 -28.68 23.28
C PRO A 308 -34.33 -27.60 24.36
N ASP A 309 -35.42 -26.84 24.34
CA ASP A 309 -35.77 -25.93 25.42
C ASP A 309 -36.10 -26.73 26.69
N ARG A 310 -35.67 -26.26 27.86
CA ARG A 310 -35.88 -26.92 29.16
C ARG A 310 -36.83 -26.11 30.04
N GLN A 311 -37.69 -26.78 30.81
CA GLN A 311 -38.46 -26.14 31.88
C GLN A 311 -37.68 -26.24 33.19
N VAL A 312 -37.50 -25.10 33.88
CA VAL A 312 -36.71 -25.01 35.12
C VAL A 312 -37.59 -24.45 36.24
N PRO A 313 -37.53 -24.99 37.48
CA PRO A 313 -38.31 -24.47 38.61
C PRO A 313 -38.02 -22.99 38.91
N CYS A 314 -39.04 -22.28 39.39
CA CYS A 314 -38.93 -20.93 39.90
C CYS A 314 -38.01 -20.87 41.13
N SER A 315 -37.21 -19.81 41.26
CA SER A 315 -36.33 -19.59 42.40
C SER A 315 -37.01 -19.10 43.68
N VAL A 316 -38.29 -18.70 43.62
CA VAL A 316 -39.02 -18.17 44.79
C VAL A 316 -39.52 -19.32 45.65
N SER A 317 -39.18 -19.31 46.93
CA SER A 317 -39.63 -20.29 47.93
C SER A 317 -41.16 -20.38 47.99
N GLY A 318 -41.71 -21.58 47.81
CA GLY A 318 -43.16 -21.83 47.78
C GLY A 318 -43.81 -21.73 46.39
N CYS A 319 -43.08 -21.30 45.36
CA CYS A 319 -43.59 -21.28 43.99
C CYS A 319 -43.36 -22.63 43.28
N THR A 320 -44.42 -23.23 42.73
CA THR A 320 -44.37 -24.52 41.99
C THR A 320 -44.25 -24.35 40.47
N HIS A 321 -44.30 -23.12 39.97
CA HIS A 321 -44.22 -22.84 38.54
C HIS A 321 -42.81 -22.96 37.99
N THR A 322 -42.70 -23.16 36.67
CA THR A 322 -41.44 -23.22 35.94
C THR A 322 -41.28 -22.03 35.00
N TRP A 323 -40.05 -21.79 34.57
CA TRP A 323 -39.73 -20.88 33.47
C TRP A 323 -39.00 -21.62 32.36
N LYS A 324 -39.15 -21.10 31.14
CA LYS A 324 -38.56 -21.65 29.93
C LYS A 324 -37.10 -21.23 29.84
N TYR A 325 -36.19 -22.20 29.86
CA TYR A 325 -34.76 -22.04 29.61
C TYR A 325 -34.46 -22.38 28.14
N PRO A 326 -34.28 -21.36 27.27
CA PRO A 326 -34.14 -21.56 25.83
C PRO A 326 -32.82 -22.26 25.46
N ALA A 327 -32.84 -23.04 24.39
CA ALA A 327 -31.67 -23.73 23.83
C ALA A 327 -30.47 -22.80 23.59
N ALA A 328 -30.73 -21.57 23.11
CA ALA A 328 -29.70 -20.55 22.88
C ALA A 328 -29.08 -20.00 24.18
N GLU A 329 -29.79 -20.04 25.31
CA GLU A 329 -29.23 -19.71 26.62
C GLU A 329 -28.44 -20.89 27.17
N HIS A 330 -28.93 -22.12 26.97
CA HIS A 330 -28.24 -23.32 27.39
C HIS A 330 -26.86 -23.46 26.73
N VAL A 331 -26.77 -23.32 25.41
CA VAL A 331 -25.47 -23.37 24.69
C VAL A 331 -24.55 -22.22 25.12
N ARG A 332 -25.09 -21.04 25.40
CA ARG A 332 -24.32 -19.89 25.89
C ARG A 332 -23.71 -20.15 27.26
N ASP A 333 -24.52 -20.66 28.19
CA ASP A 333 -24.07 -20.96 29.55
C ASP A 333 -23.06 -22.12 29.56
N GLN A 334 -23.24 -23.14 28.70
CA GLN A 334 -22.24 -24.18 28.46
C GLN A 334 -20.91 -23.60 27.93
N CYS A 335 -20.95 -22.65 27.00
CA CYS A 335 -19.74 -21.96 26.54
C CYS A 335 -19.05 -21.15 27.66
N LEU A 336 -19.76 -20.78 28.72
CA LEU A 336 -19.21 -20.12 29.89
C LEU A 336 -18.81 -21.09 31.02
N GLY A 337 -18.86 -22.40 30.77
CA GLY A 337 -18.59 -23.44 31.78
C GLY A 337 -19.69 -23.59 32.83
N ARG A 338 -20.87 -23.01 32.61
CA ARG A 338 -22.03 -23.12 33.50
C ARG A 338 -22.92 -24.28 33.06
N ASN A 339 -22.86 -25.38 33.81
CA ASN A 339 -23.63 -26.59 33.51
C ASN A 339 -25.04 -26.58 34.13
N SER A 340 -25.32 -25.62 35.01
CA SER A 340 -26.61 -25.51 35.71
C SER A 340 -27.35 -24.25 35.26
N PRO A 341 -28.68 -24.32 35.06
CA PRO A 341 -29.47 -23.14 34.71
C PRO A 341 -29.40 -22.09 35.82
N PRO A 342 -29.39 -20.79 35.48
CA PRO A 342 -29.36 -19.72 36.47
C PRO A 342 -30.63 -19.73 37.32
N SER A 343 -30.50 -19.34 38.59
CA SER A 343 -31.65 -19.13 39.47
C SER A 343 -32.48 -17.94 38.95
N ARG A 344 -33.69 -18.20 38.44
CA ARG A 344 -34.62 -17.19 37.92
C ARG A 344 -36.04 -17.44 38.40
N ARG A 345 -36.83 -16.37 38.40
CA ARG A 345 -38.25 -16.39 38.74
C ARG A 345 -39.09 -16.77 37.53
N CYS A 346 -40.25 -17.38 37.76
CA CYS A 346 -41.22 -17.60 36.69
C CYS A 346 -41.90 -16.29 36.27
N ALA A 347 -42.49 -16.29 35.08
CA ALA A 347 -43.20 -15.12 34.54
C ALA A 347 -44.28 -14.60 35.50
N GLY A 348 -45.01 -15.50 36.17
CA GLY A 348 -46.05 -15.11 37.14
C GLY A 348 -45.49 -14.40 38.39
N CYS A 349 -44.33 -14.82 38.90
CA CYS A 349 -43.67 -14.13 40.00
C CYS A 349 -43.08 -12.78 39.57
N GLU A 350 -42.53 -12.67 38.37
CA GLU A 350 -42.03 -11.38 37.85
C GLU A 350 -43.17 -10.39 37.59
N GLU A 351 -44.28 -10.84 37.02
CA GLU A 351 -45.46 -10.01 36.78
C GLU A 351 -46.07 -9.53 38.11
N PHE A 352 -46.10 -10.39 39.14
CA PHE A 352 -46.54 -9.99 40.47
C PHE A 352 -45.64 -8.90 41.06
N LEU A 353 -44.32 -9.06 41.01
CA LEU A 353 -43.38 -8.06 41.53
C LEU A 353 -43.39 -6.75 40.72
N ALA A 354 -43.70 -6.81 39.42
CA ALA A 354 -43.84 -5.62 38.59
C ALA A 354 -45.14 -4.84 38.91
N LYS A 355 -46.21 -5.54 39.30
CA LYS A 355 -47.51 -4.93 39.62
C LYS A 355 -47.63 -4.46 41.06
N ASN A 356 -46.97 -5.12 42.01
CA ASN A 356 -47.12 -4.85 43.44
C ASN A 356 -45.93 -4.03 43.96
N VAL A 357 -46.19 -2.75 44.22
CA VAL A 357 -45.23 -1.84 44.89
C VAL A 357 -45.23 -2.05 46.40
N THR A 358 -44.19 -1.55 47.06
CA THR A 358 -44.11 -1.52 48.52
C THR A 358 -45.31 -0.80 49.11
N GLN A 359 -46.00 -1.44 50.06
CA GLN A 359 -47.14 -0.87 50.77
C GLN A 359 -46.72 -0.49 52.20
N ALA A 360 -47.34 0.54 52.78
CA ALA A 360 -47.15 0.85 54.19
C ALA A 360 -48.18 0.06 55.02
N LEU A 361 -47.71 -0.69 56.01
CA LEU A 361 -48.55 -1.36 57.01
C LEU A 361 -48.43 -0.64 58.35
N THR A 362 -49.53 -0.58 59.10
CA THR A 362 -49.52 -0.01 60.45
C THR A 362 -49.26 -1.10 61.48
N CYS A 363 -48.30 -0.89 62.37
CA CYS A 363 -47.99 -1.81 63.45
C CYS A 363 -49.14 -1.87 64.47
N ALA A 364 -49.69 -3.06 64.71
CA ALA A 364 -50.79 -3.25 65.66
C ALA A 364 -50.41 -2.94 67.13
N ARG A 365 -49.11 -2.85 67.46
CA ARG A 365 -48.62 -2.59 68.83
C ARG A 365 -48.27 -1.13 69.08
N CYS A 366 -47.50 -0.49 68.19
CA CYS A 366 -47.02 0.89 68.39
C CYS A 366 -47.66 1.91 67.45
N GLY A 367 -48.51 1.47 66.51
CA GLY A 367 -49.16 2.36 65.54
C GLY A 367 -48.24 2.92 64.46
N GLN A 368 -46.94 2.61 64.45
CA GLN A 368 -46.03 3.11 63.41
C GLN A 368 -46.23 2.41 62.06
N GLU A 369 -46.14 3.18 60.98
CA GLU A 369 -46.11 2.67 59.62
C GLU A 369 -44.75 2.06 59.30
N TYR A 370 -44.74 0.90 58.65
CA TYR A 370 -43.52 0.23 58.18
C TYR A 370 -43.72 -0.34 56.77
N PRO A 371 -42.64 -0.42 55.96
CA PRO A 371 -42.74 -0.85 54.58
C PRO A 371 -42.89 -2.37 54.50
N TRP A 372 -43.87 -2.82 53.70
CA TRP A 372 -44.09 -4.20 53.31
C TRP A 372 -43.78 -4.35 51.82
N SER A 373 -42.64 -4.95 51.53
CA SER A 373 -42.09 -5.03 50.18
C SER A 373 -42.91 -5.95 49.26
N GLY A 374 -42.87 -5.69 47.95
CA GLY A 374 -43.52 -6.55 46.97
C GLY A 374 -43.04 -8.02 47.01
N TYR A 375 -41.82 -8.28 47.48
CA TYR A 375 -41.30 -9.63 47.67
C TYR A 375 -41.92 -10.34 48.89
N GLU A 376 -42.10 -9.65 50.02
CA GLU A 376 -42.79 -10.19 51.19
C GLU A 376 -44.29 -10.42 50.90
N GLN A 377 -44.92 -9.53 50.12
CA GLN A 377 -46.28 -9.72 49.60
C GLN A 377 -46.37 -10.99 48.73
N LEU A 378 -45.37 -11.24 47.89
CA LEU A 378 -45.30 -12.45 47.06
C LEU A 378 -45.16 -13.72 47.92
N LEU A 379 -44.30 -13.70 48.94
CA LEU A 379 -44.15 -14.84 49.87
C LEU A 379 -45.43 -15.10 50.67
N CYS A 380 -46.18 -14.04 51.03
CA CYS A 380 -47.50 -14.20 51.64
C CYS A 380 -48.50 -14.87 50.71
N ARG A 381 -48.53 -14.44 49.44
CA ARG A 381 -49.39 -15.05 48.42
C ARG A 381 -49.04 -16.52 48.15
N LEU A 382 -47.76 -16.86 48.23
CA LEU A 382 -47.27 -18.23 48.04
C LEU A 382 -47.41 -19.10 49.31
N GLY A 383 -47.91 -18.55 50.41
CA GLY A 383 -48.15 -19.27 51.66
C GLY A 383 -46.88 -19.62 52.45
N THR A 384 -45.72 -19.11 52.05
CA THR A 384 -44.44 -19.32 52.75
C THR A 384 -44.22 -18.36 53.91
N PHE A 385 -44.96 -17.26 53.96
CA PHE A 385 -44.83 -16.22 54.97
C PHE A 385 -46.22 -15.71 55.37
N ALA A 386 -46.43 -15.35 56.64
CA ALA A 386 -47.66 -14.69 57.07
C ALA A 386 -47.48 -13.17 56.97
N ALA A 387 -48.54 -12.44 56.60
CA ALA A 387 -48.47 -10.99 56.55
C ALA A 387 -48.08 -10.43 57.94
N PRO A 388 -47.04 -9.59 58.03
CA PRO A 388 -46.60 -9.08 59.32
C PRO A 388 -47.70 -8.16 59.88
N THR A 389 -47.97 -8.29 61.17
CA THR A 389 -48.94 -7.45 61.90
C THR A 389 -48.25 -6.40 62.78
N ARG A 390 -46.92 -6.46 62.88
CA ARG A 390 -46.09 -5.65 63.77
C ARG A 390 -44.81 -5.23 63.06
N CYS A 391 -44.29 -4.05 63.38
CA CYS A 391 -43.01 -3.59 62.86
C CYS A 391 -41.85 -4.41 63.45
N ALA A 392 -40.70 -4.39 62.76
CA ALA A 392 -39.50 -5.14 63.15
C ALA A 392 -39.08 -4.87 64.62
N ALA A 393 -39.10 -3.61 65.06
CA ALA A 393 -38.75 -3.24 66.43
C ALA A 393 -39.71 -3.85 67.49
N CYS A 394 -41.01 -3.89 67.20
CA CYS A 394 -41.99 -4.50 68.10
C CYS A 394 -41.94 -6.04 68.11
N ALA A 395 -41.55 -6.66 66.99
CA ALA A 395 -41.31 -8.08 66.89
C ALA A 395 -40.02 -8.50 67.63
N GLU A 396 -38.94 -7.71 67.51
CA GLU A 396 -37.69 -7.92 68.23
C GLU A 396 -37.85 -7.83 69.76
N GLN A 397 -38.63 -6.85 70.24
CA GLN A 397 -38.92 -6.69 71.67
C GLN A 397 -39.70 -7.88 72.28
N GLU A 398 -40.46 -8.61 71.48
CA GLU A 398 -41.27 -9.76 71.93
C GLU A 398 -40.46 -11.07 71.94
N LEU A 399 -39.44 -11.17 71.07
CA LEU A 399 -38.54 -12.33 71.01
C LEU A 399 -37.57 -12.41 72.20
N GLY A 400 -37.54 -11.41 73.10
CA GLY A 400 -36.85 -11.52 74.40
C GLY A 400 -35.35 -11.84 74.34
N LEU A 401 -34.70 -11.68 73.19
CA LEU A 401 -33.28 -11.92 73.04
C LEU A 401 -32.55 -10.62 73.40
N GLN A 402 -32.15 -10.49 74.66
CA GLN A 402 -31.05 -9.60 75.01
C GLN A 402 -29.86 -10.00 74.14
N ARG A 403 -29.43 -9.10 73.25
CA ARG A 403 -28.24 -9.27 72.44
C ARG A 403 -27.06 -9.47 73.39
N PRO A 404 -26.41 -10.65 73.42
CA PRO A 404 -25.14 -10.79 74.13
C PRO A 404 -24.16 -9.78 73.54
N ALA A 405 -23.29 -9.21 74.39
CA ALA A 405 -22.21 -8.33 73.92
C ALA A 405 -21.51 -8.97 72.73
N GLU A 406 -21.46 -8.27 71.60
CA GLU A 406 -20.91 -8.79 70.35
C GLU A 406 -19.49 -9.32 70.61
N PRO A 407 -19.24 -10.64 70.47
CA PRO A 407 -17.88 -11.09 70.18
C PRO A 407 -17.47 -10.44 68.85
N PRO A 408 -16.18 -10.17 68.61
CA PRO A 408 -15.73 -9.48 67.42
C PRO A 408 -16.34 -10.16 66.20
N ILE A 409 -17.13 -9.42 65.44
CA ILE A 409 -17.72 -9.89 64.21
C ILE A 409 -16.55 -10.28 63.30
N GLU A 410 -16.30 -11.59 63.16
CA GLU A 410 -15.59 -12.11 62.01
C GLU A 410 -16.42 -11.70 60.79
N ARG A 411 -16.06 -10.56 60.19
CA ARG A 411 -16.63 -10.10 58.94
C ARG A 411 -16.09 -10.99 57.84
N HIS A 412 -16.69 -12.17 57.68
CA HIS A 412 -16.64 -12.94 56.43
C HIS A 412 -17.47 -12.22 55.35
N HIS A 413 -17.18 -10.95 55.09
CA HIS A 413 -17.60 -10.29 53.87
C HIS A 413 -16.48 -10.50 52.87
N HIS A 414 -16.55 -11.62 52.14
CA HIS A 414 -15.69 -11.81 50.97
C HIS A 414 -15.91 -10.62 50.03
N LEU A 415 -14.89 -9.78 49.87
CA LEU A 415 -14.96 -8.64 48.96
C LEU A 415 -15.19 -9.21 47.57
N VAL A 416 -16.31 -8.86 46.93
CA VAL A 416 -16.56 -9.28 45.55
C VAL A 416 -15.75 -8.38 44.61
N ILE A 417 -14.54 -8.79 44.29
CA ILE A 417 -13.67 -8.09 43.34
C ILE A 417 -14.25 -8.28 41.93
N ARG A 418 -14.64 -7.17 41.29
CA ARG A 418 -15.10 -7.16 39.90
C ARG A 418 -14.15 -6.34 39.05
N MET A 419 -13.32 -7.02 38.27
CA MET A 419 -12.43 -6.36 37.33
C MET A 419 -13.27 -5.69 36.21
N PRO A 420 -13.07 -4.39 35.94
CA PRO A 420 -13.75 -3.71 34.85
C PRO A 420 -13.39 -4.34 33.50
N ALA A 421 -14.39 -4.56 32.64
CA ALA A 421 -14.21 -5.17 31.32
C ALA A 421 -13.51 -4.24 30.31
N GLY A 422 -13.49 -2.92 30.59
CA GLY A 422 -12.79 -1.93 29.78
C GLY A 422 -12.83 -0.54 30.41
N GLY A 423 -11.98 0.35 29.92
CA GLY A 423 -11.83 1.72 30.39
C GLY A 423 -10.81 2.50 29.57
N ARG A 424 -10.43 3.68 30.05
CA ARG A 424 -9.50 4.58 29.32
C ARG A 424 -8.13 3.93 29.06
N TRP A 425 -7.71 2.99 29.91
CA TRP A 425 -6.47 2.21 29.73
C TRP A 425 -6.47 1.35 28.46
N ASN A 426 -7.62 1.08 27.83
CA ASN A 426 -7.65 0.37 26.56
C ASN A 426 -7.18 1.22 25.36
N ALA A 427 -7.02 2.53 25.54
CA ALA A 427 -6.55 3.42 24.47
C ALA A 427 -5.04 3.29 24.21
N ASP A 428 -4.27 2.81 25.19
CA ASP A 428 -2.83 2.64 25.09
C ASP A 428 -2.45 1.16 25.11
N ALA A 429 -1.65 0.72 24.14
CA ALA A 429 -1.18 -0.67 24.05
C ALA A 429 -0.41 -1.12 25.30
N ALA A 430 0.36 -0.22 25.95
CA ALA A 430 1.13 -0.52 27.16
C ALA A 430 0.23 -0.82 28.37
N THR A 431 -1.02 -0.34 28.36
CA THR A 431 -1.97 -0.54 29.48
C THR A 431 -3.23 -1.30 29.11
N ALA A 432 -3.38 -1.75 27.86
CA ALA A 432 -4.59 -2.41 27.39
C ALA A 432 -4.82 -3.78 28.04
N SER A 433 -3.74 -4.52 28.34
CA SER A 433 -3.79 -5.81 29.03
C SER A 433 -3.84 -5.65 30.56
N TRP A 434 -4.21 -6.71 31.26
CA TRP A 434 -4.09 -6.77 32.72
C TRP A 434 -2.62 -6.72 33.15
N PRO A 435 -2.31 -6.27 34.38
CA PRO A 435 -0.98 -6.43 34.94
C PRO A 435 -0.54 -7.90 34.85
N PRO A 436 0.70 -8.21 34.42
CA PRO A 436 1.11 -9.58 34.10
C PRO A 436 0.92 -10.59 35.25
N HIS A 437 1.16 -10.14 36.48
CA HIS A 437 1.06 -10.97 37.69
C HIS A 437 -0.35 -11.03 38.29
N LEU A 438 -1.32 -10.36 37.67
CA LEU A 438 -2.71 -10.37 38.12
C LEU A 438 -3.48 -11.54 37.50
N THR A 439 -3.50 -12.66 38.21
CA THR A 439 -4.20 -13.89 37.80
C THR A 439 -5.53 -14.05 38.54
N SER A 440 -6.38 -14.98 38.08
CA SER A 440 -7.61 -15.36 38.78
C SER A 440 -7.38 -15.77 40.23
N ASP A 441 -6.25 -16.42 40.50
CA ASP A 441 -5.91 -16.88 41.85
C ASP A 441 -5.55 -15.70 42.76
N VAL A 442 -4.91 -14.67 42.21
CA VAL A 442 -4.66 -13.41 42.94
C VAL A 442 -5.98 -12.71 43.26
N LEU A 443 -6.93 -12.69 42.32
CA LEU A 443 -8.27 -12.12 42.57
C LEU A 443 -8.99 -12.88 43.67
N ALA A 444 -8.95 -14.22 43.65
CA ALA A 444 -9.56 -15.05 44.68
C ALA A 444 -8.89 -14.86 46.05
N ALA A 445 -7.56 -14.81 46.09
CA ALA A 445 -6.80 -14.58 47.31
C ALA A 445 -7.10 -13.20 47.89
N ALA A 446 -7.11 -12.14 47.08
CA ALA A 446 -7.43 -10.79 47.51
C ALA A 446 -8.88 -10.66 47.98
N ALA A 447 -9.84 -11.32 47.33
CA ALA A 447 -11.24 -11.32 47.74
C ALA A 447 -11.46 -11.97 49.12
N ALA A 448 -10.61 -12.95 49.47
CA ALA A 448 -10.64 -13.69 50.72
C ALA A 448 -9.69 -13.14 51.80
N ALA A 449 -8.94 -12.06 51.52
CA ALA A 449 -7.93 -11.55 52.43
C ALA A 449 -8.48 -10.47 53.38
N ASP A 450 -8.05 -10.55 54.64
CA ASP A 450 -8.33 -9.56 55.69
C ASP A 450 -7.55 -8.28 55.44
N LEU A 451 -6.29 -8.41 55.00
CA LEU A 451 -5.43 -7.31 54.63
C LEU A 451 -5.14 -7.35 53.13
N ARG A 452 -5.34 -6.22 52.46
CA ARG A 452 -5.17 -6.06 51.01
C ARG A 452 -4.21 -4.93 50.75
N ILE A 453 -3.09 -5.26 50.14
CA ILE A 453 -2.03 -4.33 49.77
C ILE A 453 -1.96 -4.32 48.24
N VAL A 454 -1.96 -3.14 47.62
CA VAL A 454 -1.74 -3.03 46.17
C VAL A 454 -0.38 -2.40 45.92
N ALA A 455 0.49 -3.11 45.21
CA ALA A 455 1.77 -2.60 44.74
C ALA A 455 1.60 -2.06 43.31
N LEU A 456 1.54 -0.74 43.16
CA LEU A 456 1.34 -0.03 41.89
C LEU A 456 2.66 0.55 41.39
N GLY A 457 3.12 0.13 40.21
CA GLY A 457 4.30 0.76 39.63
C GLY A 457 4.69 0.27 38.26
N ASP A 458 5.93 0.56 37.91
CA ASP A 458 6.58 0.25 36.63
C ASP A 458 7.28 -1.12 36.66
N ASP A 459 8.31 -1.28 35.83
CA ASP A 459 9.19 -2.45 35.74
C ASP A 459 9.72 -2.91 37.10
N LEU A 460 10.07 -1.98 38.01
CA LEU A 460 10.64 -2.32 39.30
C LEU A 460 9.60 -2.89 40.27
N THR A 461 8.32 -2.58 40.06
CA THR A 461 7.21 -3.22 40.79
C THR A 461 6.82 -4.55 40.15
N TYR A 462 6.87 -4.65 38.82
CA TYR A 462 6.74 -5.92 38.11
C TYR A 462 7.80 -6.93 38.56
N SER A 463 9.03 -6.44 38.79
CA SER A 463 10.16 -7.11 39.47
C SER A 463 10.77 -8.29 38.74
N ALA A 464 10.01 -9.33 38.40
CA ALA A 464 10.52 -10.57 37.81
C ALA A 464 9.48 -11.19 36.89
N GLU A 465 9.92 -12.01 35.94
CA GLU A 465 9.02 -12.75 35.04
C GLU A 465 8.21 -13.82 35.77
N SER A 466 8.82 -14.48 36.75
CA SER A 466 8.10 -15.38 37.65
C SER A 466 7.41 -14.59 38.76
N LYS A 467 6.09 -14.77 38.88
CA LYS A 467 5.27 -14.15 39.93
C LYS A 467 5.83 -14.40 41.32
N ASP A 468 6.22 -15.64 41.62
CA ASP A 468 6.66 -16.03 42.97
C ASP A 468 8.05 -15.49 43.32
N ALA A 469 8.83 -15.07 42.31
CA ALA A 469 10.12 -14.42 42.49
C ALA A 469 10.01 -12.89 42.60
N ALA A 470 8.85 -12.31 42.29
CA ALA A 470 8.63 -10.88 42.38
C ALA A 470 8.52 -10.43 43.84
N TRP A 471 9.13 -9.29 44.20
CA TRP A 471 9.14 -8.80 45.59
C TRP A 471 7.73 -8.66 46.21
N PRO A 472 6.64 -8.32 45.48
CA PRO A 472 5.31 -8.27 46.09
C PRO A 472 4.81 -9.64 46.56
N ALA A 473 5.16 -10.72 45.85
CA ALA A 473 4.83 -12.08 46.27
C ALA A 473 5.68 -12.53 47.47
N LEU A 474 6.97 -12.15 47.49
CA LEU A 474 7.84 -12.39 48.64
C LEU A 474 7.35 -11.64 49.90
N LEU A 475 6.87 -10.40 49.73
CA LEU A 475 6.25 -9.63 50.79
C LEU A 475 4.95 -10.30 51.29
N GLU A 476 4.09 -10.78 50.40
CA GLU A 476 2.88 -11.53 50.79
C GLU A 476 3.22 -12.75 51.64
N LYS A 477 4.22 -13.53 51.20
CA LYS A 477 4.69 -14.71 51.92
C LYS A 477 5.17 -14.35 53.32
N ARG A 478 6.06 -13.36 53.43
CA ARG A 478 6.64 -12.92 54.71
C ARG A 478 5.59 -12.36 55.66
N LEU A 479 4.64 -11.57 55.15
CA LEU A 479 3.54 -11.04 55.95
C LEU A 479 2.66 -12.17 56.52
N ASN A 480 2.31 -13.16 55.70
CA ASN A 480 1.49 -14.28 56.17
C ASN A 480 2.25 -15.18 57.15
N GLU A 481 3.57 -15.34 57.00
CA GLU A 481 4.44 -16.01 57.97
C GLU A 481 4.46 -15.25 59.31
N GLU A 482 4.60 -13.93 59.29
CA GLU A 482 4.60 -13.08 60.49
C GLU A 482 3.22 -13.01 61.17
N LEU A 483 2.13 -13.05 60.40
CA LEU A 483 0.76 -13.02 60.91
C LEU A 483 0.32 -14.35 61.53
N GLN A 484 0.99 -15.47 61.21
CA GLN A 484 0.76 -16.79 61.81
C GLN A 484 -0.73 -17.21 61.86
N GLY A 485 -1.48 -16.92 60.79
CA GLY A 485 -2.90 -17.25 60.68
C GLY A 485 -3.87 -16.35 61.45
N LYS A 486 -3.38 -15.31 62.17
CA LYS A 486 -4.24 -14.32 62.85
C LYS A 486 -5.01 -13.44 61.86
N ALA A 487 -4.45 -13.21 60.69
CA ALA A 487 -5.08 -12.55 59.57
C ALA A 487 -4.41 -13.05 58.28
N ARG A 488 -5.12 -12.94 57.15
CA ARG A 488 -4.59 -13.25 55.84
C ARG A 488 -4.29 -11.98 55.07
N ALA A 489 -3.04 -11.80 54.67
CA ALA A 489 -2.62 -10.72 53.77
C ALA A 489 -2.61 -11.20 52.32
N ALA A 490 -3.10 -10.34 51.42
CA ALA A 490 -2.90 -10.46 49.98
C ALA A 490 -2.20 -9.19 49.45
N VAL A 491 -1.12 -9.39 48.69
CA VAL A 491 -0.36 -8.34 48.02
C VAL A 491 -0.60 -8.46 46.52
N VAL A 492 -1.38 -7.54 45.99
CA VAL A 492 -1.71 -7.47 44.57
C VAL A 492 -0.59 -6.75 43.83
N ASN A 493 0.16 -7.48 42.99
CA ASN A 493 1.15 -6.87 42.11
C ASN A 493 0.46 -6.23 40.90
N ALA A 494 0.29 -4.91 40.95
CA ALA A 494 -0.17 -4.08 39.86
C ALA A 494 1.00 -3.38 39.12
N GLY A 495 2.20 -3.93 39.19
CA GLY A 495 3.35 -3.52 38.39
C GLY A 495 3.14 -3.80 36.90
N MET A 496 3.42 -2.82 36.04
CA MET A 496 3.37 -2.99 34.59
C MET A 496 4.66 -2.47 33.95
N PRO A 497 5.42 -3.31 33.23
CA PRO A 497 6.62 -2.88 32.52
C PRO A 497 6.34 -1.73 31.54
N LYS A 498 7.32 -0.84 31.37
CA LYS A 498 7.26 0.32 30.47
C LYS A 498 6.06 1.24 30.72
N THR A 499 5.61 1.34 31.97
CA THR A 499 4.53 2.27 32.34
C THR A 499 5.06 3.43 33.19
N THR A 500 4.36 4.56 33.10
CA THR A 500 4.72 5.84 33.73
C THR A 500 3.61 6.29 34.69
N SER A 501 3.82 7.37 35.44
CA SER A 501 2.79 7.96 36.29
C SER A 501 1.51 8.34 35.51
N GLN A 502 1.66 8.74 34.25
CA GLN A 502 0.53 9.04 33.36
C GLN A 502 -0.31 7.78 33.06
N HIS A 503 0.37 6.66 32.79
CA HIS A 503 -0.28 5.38 32.59
C HIS A 503 -0.96 4.88 33.86
N ALA A 504 -0.28 5.00 35.01
CA ALA A 504 -0.80 4.62 36.32
C ALA A 504 -2.12 5.33 36.65
N LEU A 505 -2.18 6.65 36.41
CA LEU A 505 -3.40 7.44 36.58
C LEU A 505 -4.61 6.89 35.83
N VAL A 506 -4.39 6.51 34.57
CA VAL A 506 -5.45 6.03 33.68
C VAL A 506 -5.97 4.66 34.11
N ARG A 507 -5.09 3.80 34.66
CA ARG A 507 -5.42 2.42 35.06
C ARG A 507 -5.87 2.25 36.51
N LEU A 508 -5.87 3.28 37.35
CA LEU A 508 -6.35 3.20 38.74
C LEU A 508 -7.74 2.55 38.91
N PRO A 509 -8.76 2.85 38.09
CA PRO A 509 -10.08 2.23 38.25
C PRO A 509 -10.10 0.72 38.01
N ARG A 510 -9.07 0.18 37.36
CA ARG A 510 -8.88 -1.26 37.13
C ARG A 510 -7.92 -1.86 38.15
N ASP A 511 -6.80 -1.21 38.40
CA ASP A 511 -5.65 -1.82 39.08
C ASP A 511 -5.64 -1.59 40.59
N VAL A 512 -6.40 -0.60 41.08
CA VAL A 512 -6.41 -0.22 42.50
C VAL A 512 -7.83 -0.25 43.06
N GLU A 513 -8.76 0.49 42.45
CA GLU A 513 -10.10 0.70 43.00
C GLU A 513 -10.89 -0.61 43.28
N PRO A 514 -10.85 -1.65 42.42
CA PRO A 514 -11.62 -2.89 42.64
C PRO A 514 -11.18 -3.70 43.87
N PHE A 515 -9.95 -3.48 44.34
CA PHE A 515 -9.37 -4.23 45.46
C PHE A 515 -9.71 -3.64 46.82
N ALA A 516 -10.30 -2.44 46.87
CA ALA A 516 -10.53 -1.69 48.11
C ALA A 516 -9.34 -1.83 49.09
N PRO A 517 -8.11 -1.42 48.67
CA PRO A 517 -6.89 -1.71 49.40
C PRO A 517 -6.85 -0.98 50.74
N HIS A 518 -6.18 -1.60 51.70
CA HIS A 518 -5.88 -0.98 52.99
C HIS A 518 -4.57 -0.18 52.93
N LEU A 519 -3.64 -0.62 52.07
CA LEU A 519 -2.35 0.02 51.83
C LEU A 519 -2.04 -0.01 50.33
N ILE A 520 -1.54 1.10 49.80
CA ILE A 520 -1.02 1.21 48.44
C ILE A 520 0.46 1.52 48.54
N LEU A 521 1.28 0.61 48.01
CA LEU A 521 2.70 0.80 47.78
C LEU A 521 2.88 1.31 46.36
N PHE A 522 3.57 2.42 46.14
CA PHE A 522 3.74 2.92 44.78
C PHE A 522 5.11 3.54 44.51
N SER A 523 5.59 3.33 43.28
CA SER A 523 6.78 3.98 42.72
C SER A 523 6.75 3.88 41.20
N LEU A 524 6.90 5.02 40.52
CA LEU A 524 6.87 5.15 39.04
C LEU A 524 8.01 6.06 38.54
N ALA A 525 8.93 6.45 39.43
CA ALA A 525 10.01 7.37 39.11
C ALA A 525 10.99 6.78 38.09
N PHE A 526 11.12 5.45 38.02
CA PHE A 526 11.93 4.80 36.99
C PHE A 526 11.27 4.93 35.62
N GLY A 527 9.99 4.53 35.49
CA GLY A 527 9.23 4.65 34.26
C GLY A 527 9.12 6.09 33.74
N ASP A 528 8.90 7.06 34.62
CA ASP A 528 8.88 8.50 34.27
C ASP A 528 10.24 9.01 33.77
N SER A 529 11.33 8.32 34.13
CA SER A 529 12.70 8.70 33.78
C SER A 529 13.29 7.95 32.59
N LEU A 530 12.54 7.05 31.94
CA LEU A 530 13.08 6.20 30.89
C LEU A 530 13.35 7.00 29.61
N LEU A 531 14.59 6.96 29.11
CA LEU A 531 15.01 7.55 27.84
C LEU A 531 15.06 6.48 26.74
N GLU A 532 14.28 6.65 25.67
CA GLU A 532 14.29 5.78 24.50
C GLU A 532 15.11 6.37 23.36
N GLY A 533 15.81 5.50 22.63
CA GLY A 533 16.54 5.87 21.42
C GLY A 533 15.60 6.28 20.29
N ASN A 534 15.95 7.35 19.59
CA ASN A 534 15.27 7.82 18.40
C ASN A 534 16.11 7.46 17.16
N ASP A 535 15.68 6.41 16.45
CA ASP A 535 16.37 5.90 15.25
C ASP A 535 16.51 6.94 14.13
N HIS A 536 15.63 7.95 14.09
CA HIS A 536 15.62 8.96 13.03
C HIS A 536 16.71 10.03 13.19
N ASP A 537 16.96 10.48 14.42
CA ASP A 537 17.85 11.62 14.69
C ASP A 537 19.07 11.25 15.53
N ARG A 538 19.26 9.95 15.82
CA ARG A 538 20.36 9.44 16.67
C ARG A 538 20.42 10.14 18.03
N SER A 539 19.27 10.52 18.56
CA SER A 539 19.08 11.19 19.85
C SER A 539 18.28 10.30 20.80
N TRP A 540 18.19 10.69 22.07
CA TRP A 540 17.32 10.04 23.05
C TRP A 540 16.26 11.02 23.53
N ARG A 541 15.04 10.50 23.74
CA ARG A 541 13.91 11.28 24.25
C ARG A 541 13.24 10.54 25.41
N PRO A 542 12.69 11.26 26.38
CA PRO A 542 11.95 10.62 27.46
C PRO A 542 10.65 10.01 26.92
N LEU A 543 10.22 8.91 27.53
CA LEU A 543 8.97 8.21 27.17
C LEU A 543 7.74 9.13 27.27
N ILE A 544 7.78 10.08 28.21
CA ILE A 544 6.82 11.17 28.36
C ILE A 544 7.57 12.48 28.58
N ALA A 545 6.99 13.62 28.18
CA ALA A 545 7.60 14.93 28.45
C ALA A 545 7.74 15.19 29.97
N ALA A 546 8.80 15.87 30.39
CA ALA A 546 9.08 16.10 31.81
C ALA A 546 7.94 16.82 32.53
N GLU A 547 7.32 17.81 31.88
CA GLU A 547 6.18 18.54 32.41
C GLU A 547 4.96 17.62 32.59
N ALA A 548 4.75 16.69 31.66
CA ALA A 548 3.68 15.71 31.73
C ALA A 548 3.93 14.69 32.85
N ALA A 549 5.18 14.24 33.04
CA ALA A 549 5.59 13.36 34.14
C ALA A 549 5.33 14.03 35.50
N VAL A 550 5.78 15.28 35.65
CA VAL A 550 5.60 16.10 36.85
C VAL A 550 4.12 16.23 37.21
N GLN A 551 3.30 16.64 36.24
CA GLN A 551 1.86 16.79 36.42
C GLN A 551 1.17 15.46 36.72
N ALA A 552 1.57 14.38 36.05
CA ALA A 552 0.99 13.06 36.25
C ALA A 552 1.30 12.52 37.66
N MET A 553 2.53 12.67 38.15
CA MET A 553 2.90 12.22 39.49
C MET A 553 2.11 12.95 40.59
N GLU A 554 1.93 14.27 40.45
CA GLU A 554 1.09 15.05 41.37
C GLU A 554 -0.38 14.61 41.35
N GLN A 555 -0.95 14.47 40.15
CA GLN A 555 -2.33 14.04 39.99
C GLN A 555 -2.52 12.61 40.52
N LEU A 556 -1.53 11.74 40.32
CA LEU A 556 -1.53 10.36 40.81
C LEU A 556 -1.62 10.35 42.33
N CYS A 557 -0.71 11.07 43.00
CA CYS A 557 -0.69 11.18 44.45
C CYS A 557 -2.05 11.68 44.99
N ARG A 558 -2.59 12.76 44.42
CA ARG A 558 -3.91 13.29 44.81
C ARG A 558 -5.04 12.28 44.60
N ARG A 559 -4.99 11.50 43.52
CA ARG A 559 -6.04 10.51 43.22
C ARG A 559 -5.94 9.31 44.16
N LEU A 560 -4.73 8.83 44.45
CA LEU A 560 -4.48 7.76 45.42
C LEU A 560 -4.95 8.14 46.83
N GLN A 561 -4.76 9.40 47.25
CA GLN A 561 -5.26 9.89 48.55
C GLN A 561 -6.79 9.80 48.68
N ARG A 562 -7.51 9.89 47.55
CA ARG A 562 -8.97 9.76 47.51
C ARG A 562 -9.47 8.33 47.55
N CYS A 563 -8.59 7.33 47.41
CA CYS A 563 -8.96 5.91 47.47
C CYS A 563 -9.27 5.42 48.91
N GLY A 564 -8.99 6.23 49.95
CA GLY A 564 -9.25 5.85 51.34
C GLY A 564 -8.26 4.83 51.92
N ALA A 565 -7.24 4.42 51.15
CA ALA A 565 -6.17 3.54 51.57
C ALA A 565 -5.01 4.35 52.19
N ARG A 566 -4.22 3.71 53.06
CA ARG A 566 -2.92 4.26 53.47
C ARG A 566 -1.98 4.26 52.27
N LEU A 567 -1.16 5.29 52.12
CA LEU A 567 -0.18 5.38 51.05
C LEU A 567 1.22 5.23 51.61
N LEU A 568 2.09 4.53 50.87
CA LEU A 568 3.52 4.46 51.14
C LEU A 568 4.26 4.52 49.81
N TYR A 569 5.08 5.56 49.63
CA TYR A 569 5.96 5.65 48.48
C TYR A 569 7.27 4.93 48.81
N TRP A 570 7.83 4.18 47.86
CA TRP A 570 9.13 3.53 48.03
C TRP A 570 10.14 4.04 46.99
N THR A 571 11.37 4.29 47.41
CA THR A 571 12.42 4.74 46.48
C THR A 571 12.88 3.56 45.61
N PRO A 572 12.95 3.71 44.28
CA PRO A 572 13.43 2.66 43.40
C PRO A 572 14.89 2.31 43.72
N ASN A 573 15.30 1.07 43.44
CA ASN A 573 16.71 0.67 43.51
C ASN A 573 17.57 1.58 42.59
N PRO A 574 18.89 1.68 42.84
CA PRO A 574 19.76 2.45 41.96
C PRO A 574 19.79 1.84 40.56
N ILE A 575 19.92 2.72 39.55
CA ILE A 575 20.19 2.33 38.17
C ILE A 575 21.70 2.45 37.88
N LEU A 576 22.17 1.61 36.97
CA LEU A 576 23.57 1.50 36.55
C LEU A 576 23.65 1.51 35.02
N PRO A 577 23.27 2.61 34.33
CA PRO A 577 23.09 2.62 32.87
C PRO A 577 24.34 2.20 32.06
N LEU A 578 25.54 2.43 32.61
CA LEU A 578 26.80 1.96 32.03
C LEU A 578 26.93 0.42 31.95
N ASP A 579 26.23 -0.31 32.82
CA ASP A 579 26.24 -1.77 32.88
C ASP A 579 25.23 -2.39 31.89
N MET A 580 24.54 -1.58 31.07
CA MET A 580 23.62 -2.05 30.03
C MET A 580 24.31 -3.01 29.05
N ALA A 581 23.66 -4.16 28.80
CA ALA A 581 24.14 -5.20 27.91
C ALA A 581 24.22 -4.71 26.44
N ALA A 582 25.17 -5.26 25.68
CA ALA A 582 25.53 -4.84 24.32
C ALA A 582 24.51 -5.18 23.21
N HIS A 583 23.27 -5.54 23.57
CA HIS A 583 22.21 -5.80 22.60
C HIS A 583 21.58 -4.45 22.19
N ASN A 584 22.24 -3.74 21.26
CA ASN A 584 21.96 -2.36 20.81
C ASN A 584 22.29 -1.25 21.82
N PRO A 585 23.57 -1.06 22.20
CA PRO A 585 23.96 0.13 22.92
C PRO A 585 23.72 1.38 22.04
N PRO A 586 23.34 2.53 22.63
CA PRO A 586 23.38 3.82 21.94
C PRO A 586 24.77 4.06 21.35
N GLU A 587 24.86 4.76 20.21
CA GLU A 587 26.15 5.11 19.58
C GLU A 587 27.09 5.82 20.57
N ASP A 588 26.54 6.64 21.48
CA ASP A 588 27.24 7.26 22.60
C ASP A 588 26.71 6.74 23.95
N LYS A 589 27.08 5.50 24.29
CA LYS A 589 26.66 4.81 25.52
C LYS A 589 26.95 5.62 26.79
N THR A 590 28.06 6.36 26.84
CA THR A 590 28.44 7.16 28.01
C THR A 590 27.55 8.39 28.15
N ALA A 591 27.36 9.16 27.07
CA ALA A 591 26.48 10.33 27.12
C ALA A 591 25.02 9.96 27.43
N TRP A 592 24.53 8.86 26.86
CA TRP A 592 23.20 8.34 27.21
C TRP A 592 23.14 7.91 28.68
N ALA A 593 24.16 7.19 29.18
CA ALA A 593 24.18 6.73 30.56
C ALA A 593 24.17 7.89 31.56
N ASP A 594 24.96 8.93 31.30
CA ASP A 594 25.00 10.15 32.12
C ASP A 594 23.65 10.90 32.06
N ALA A 595 23.03 10.98 30.87
CA ALA A 595 21.71 11.58 30.70
C ALA A 595 20.61 10.80 31.43
N GLN A 596 20.62 9.46 31.33
CA GLN A 596 19.68 8.57 31.98
C GLN A 596 19.80 8.63 33.50
N GLU A 597 21.03 8.64 34.05
CA GLU A 597 21.27 8.78 35.48
C GLU A 597 20.82 10.15 36.01
N SER A 598 21.13 11.22 35.28
CA SER A 598 20.71 12.58 35.63
C SER A 598 19.18 12.72 35.61
N TYR A 599 18.52 12.23 34.57
CA TYR A 599 17.06 12.34 34.43
C TYR A 599 16.32 11.48 35.46
N HIS A 600 16.81 10.27 35.77
CA HIS A 600 16.29 9.45 36.86
C HIS A 600 16.40 10.15 38.22
N SER A 601 17.53 10.77 38.50
CA SER A 601 17.74 11.52 39.73
C SER A 601 16.77 12.70 39.86
N GLN A 602 16.50 13.41 38.75
CA GLN A 602 15.53 14.51 38.70
C GLN A 602 14.09 14.02 38.95
N MET A 603 13.65 12.95 38.27
CA MET A 603 12.29 12.42 38.46
C MET A 603 12.08 11.83 39.85
N LEU A 604 13.10 11.17 40.41
CA LEU A 604 13.06 10.70 41.80
C LEU A 604 12.97 11.86 42.80
N ALA A 605 13.78 12.91 42.63
CA ALA A 605 13.71 14.09 43.48
C ALA A 605 12.33 14.76 43.42
N HIS A 606 11.73 14.84 42.23
CA HIS A 606 10.37 15.34 42.06
C HIS A 606 9.33 14.47 42.77
N ALA A 607 9.39 13.14 42.58
CA ALA A 607 8.48 12.21 43.26
C ALA A 607 8.56 12.34 44.80
N LEU A 608 9.78 12.48 45.35
CA LEU A 608 10.00 12.72 46.77
C LEU A 608 9.42 14.07 47.22
N HIS A 609 9.59 15.13 46.43
CA HIS A 609 8.99 16.43 46.69
C HIS A 609 7.46 16.36 46.72
N VAL A 610 6.84 15.68 45.75
CA VAL A 610 5.38 15.45 45.73
C VAL A 610 4.94 14.68 46.98
N CYS A 611 5.65 13.62 47.37
CA CYS A 611 5.33 12.87 48.57
C CYS A 611 5.43 13.72 49.84
N ALA A 612 6.46 14.56 49.97
CA ALA A 612 6.61 15.48 51.08
C ALA A 612 5.45 16.49 51.15
N THR A 613 5.12 17.13 50.02
CA THR A 613 4.01 18.11 49.92
C THR A 613 2.65 17.47 50.25
N HIS A 614 2.44 16.23 49.84
CA HIS A 614 1.19 15.49 50.10
C HIS A 614 1.22 14.67 51.40
N HIS A 615 2.27 14.79 52.23
CA HIS A 615 2.42 14.05 53.49
C HIS A 615 2.31 12.52 53.33
N VAL A 616 2.81 12.00 52.20
CA VAL A 616 2.92 10.57 51.94
C VAL A 616 4.23 10.07 52.54
N PRO A 617 4.19 9.09 53.47
CA PRO A 617 5.41 8.47 53.99
C PRO A 617 6.27 7.89 52.88
N VAL A 618 7.58 8.05 53.00
CA VAL A 618 8.57 7.52 52.07
C VAL A 618 9.37 6.42 52.77
N LEU A 619 9.41 5.24 52.16
CA LEU A 619 10.32 4.16 52.50
C LEU A 619 11.54 4.22 51.60
N ASP A 620 12.68 4.61 52.15
CA ASP A 620 13.92 4.68 51.39
C ASP A 620 14.57 3.29 51.25
N LEU A 621 14.25 2.59 50.17
CA LEU A 621 14.84 1.29 49.83
C LEU A 621 16.13 1.44 49.02
N ARG A 622 16.31 2.55 48.29
CA ARG A 622 17.55 2.82 47.55
C ARG A 622 18.78 2.78 48.44
N SER A 623 18.74 3.37 49.63
CA SER A 623 19.87 3.32 50.58
C SER A 623 20.21 1.90 51.02
N ARG A 624 19.23 0.98 51.06
CA ARG A 624 19.50 -0.44 51.31
C ARG A 624 20.33 -1.09 50.21
N PHE A 625 20.25 -0.61 48.97
CA PHE A 625 21.09 -1.11 47.87
C PHE A 625 22.51 -0.52 47.91
N GLU A 626 22.65 0.70 48.42
CA GLU A 626 23.90 1.48 48.39
C GLU A 626 24.70 1.44 49.71
N VAL A 627 24.38 0.51 50.64
CA VAL A 627 25.00 0.42 51.99
C VAL A 627 26.54 0.43 51.95
N ASN A 628 27.18 -0.17 50.94
CA ASN A 628 28.64 -0.12 50.72
C ASN A 628 29.00 0.49 49.35
N GLY A 629 28.19 1.43 48.87
CA GLY A 629 28.34 2.12 47.59
C GLY A 629 27.96 1.28 46.36
N ARG A 630 28.32 1.76 45.17
CA ARG A 630 27.94 1.15 43.88
C ARG A 630 28.38 -0.31 43.72
N LYS A 631 29.48 -0.72 44.36
CA LYS A 631 29.96 -2.12 44.32
C LYS A 631 29.04 -3.11 45.04
N SER A 632 28.40 -2.71 46.14
CA SER A 632 27.40 -3.58 46.78
C SER A 632 26.09 -3.58 46.02
N ALA A 633 25.66 -2.42 45.49
CA ALA A 633 24.44 -2.32 44.71
C ALA A 633 24.45 -3.32 43.54
N ARG A 634 25.55 -3.40 42.79
CA ARG A 634 25.74 -4.37 41.69
C ARG A 634 25.48 -5.83 42.07
N LYS A 635 25.74 -6.24 43.32
CA LYS A 635 25.51 -7.63 43.75
C LYS A 635 24.02 -8.00 43.82
N TRP A 636 23.16 -7.00 43.94
CA TRP A 636 21.71 -7.14 44.04
C TRP A 636 20.99 -6.77 42.74
N MET A 637 21.75 -6.40 41.71
CA MET A 637 21.24 -6.07 40.38
C MET A 637 21.38 -7.26 39.45
N ALA A 638 20.39 -7.51 38.60
CA ALA A 638 20.41 -8.49 37.51
C ALA A 638 20.95 -7.86 36.22
N ASP A 639 20.56 -6.61 35.97
CA ASP A 639 21.02 -5.81 34.84
C ASP A 639 21.22 -4.35 35.27
N TRP A 640 21.15 -3.41 34.33
CA TRP A 640 21.38 -2.00 34.60
C TRP A 640 20.25 -1.31 35.40
N TYR A 641 19.08 -1.92 35.58
CA TYR A 641 17.99 -1.32 36.35
C TYR A 641 17.15 -2.33 37.15
N ASN A 642 17.07 -3.59 36.75
CA ASN A 642 16.36 -4.63 37.48
C ASN A 642 17.24 -5.20 38.59
N HIS A 643 16.65 -5.40 39.77
CA HIS A 643 17.24 -6.21 40.83
C HIS A 643 17.21 -7.70 40.49
N ASN A 644 18.11 -8.48 41.09
CA ASN A 644 18.11 -9.95 41.01
C ASN A 644 17.31 -10.57 42.17
N ALA A 645 17.29 -11.90 42.26
CA ALA A 645 16.55 -12.61 43.31
C ALA A 645 16.99 -12.22 44.73
N ALA A 646 18.28 -11.97 44.96
CA ALA A 646 18.78 -11.51 46.26
C ALA A 646 18.36 -10.05 46.53
N GLY A 647 18.35 -9.21 45.50
CA GLY A 647 17.83 -7.84 45.59
C GLY A 647 16.33 -7.77 45.88
N ALA A 648 15.52 -8.68 45.31
CA ALA A 648 14.08 -8.77 45.61
C ALA A 648 13.78 -9.21 47.05
N GLN A 649 14.67 -9.99 47.67
CA GLN A 649 14.53 -10.48 49.04
C GLN A 649 14.96 -9.47 50.11
N ASN A 650 15.86 -8.54 49.75
CA ASN A 650 16.43 -7.52 50.63
C ASN A 650 15.48 -6.34 50.84
#